data_AF-F9FAX0-F1
#
_entry.id   AF-F9FAX0-F1
#
_cell.length_a   1.000
_cell.length_b   1.000
_cell.length_c   1.000
_cell.angle_alpha   90.00
_cell.angle_beta   90.00
_cell.angle_gamma   90.00
#
_symmetry.space_group_name_H-M   'P 1'
#
loop_
_entity.id
_entity.type
_entity.pdbx_description
1 polymer ?
#
loop_
_entity_poly.entity_id
_entity_poly.type
_entity_poly.pdbx_seq_one_letter_code
_entity_poly.pdbx_strand_id
1 'polypeptide(L)'
;MTCLLELQAAVDLTPRTMTKVAFTTDVRGVVSDDDDEDYENDDFEEEPAKIPNHDEVLFAFESITNEARNMKLNLGKRENRESFLQKYGQFLSKSTKDSNQTLLHMIANTVGHKSLTRCVIKFDKTLLYRVDDSSKTPLHIAIAKKNHAFIEVVLDEKKAIDDLDSLLRITCEHRRNCIHTAIYHNLQPQYTIKLVKRASEKTLRAPDQSGLTPLHLAVDYKYASEGQLKIVEALLAHGDSALDEYTKEPQNLSVYEYQDHTQRLWRKQFEVPVSARAGERKQDESRDESQGQESEHAGSRPKGGLEHVGGRSRISQQGKDGHGGLHRAPDNLHGRGSEQTDVSSSSHTSNANGLHGAENGRKPVEAPEGFKPIQRRQTGMENVEKQAQEEKRKSEYAEKIRQAVKLHYLRTTLTINSKPASRDQLKAVKFLHGANLNNINLCFDYSEAPPEIYEDSFKQSYDHINFDQVLRYVSFRRIELQKPPVSAVKARLTRNRTQASNKGRGRDDLTVFFNWLKGKGVKHILKVMVDDLKDPSHSDKALEDCLRPFEVEILDWTKIDLCPETILTACRNVRQLYLRWSGNRAILRAWSEPEGLAKLEKLEAVHLVYSEEQALESADRITMYANDFEERLNESAAANPKRTLSNDEDDTGGGRRILVFRCKADVPGSERIVREGAFAKAQSGINEMSLQSNRWLNCMDKFADELQNTCSEFVKPQNGIKIALIDDGADPYVESLRGKIWGGETFSRGFPHENGPSPYYRSTKGHGTVMADMICRLETQTSLNLATQTHGKEYIAAESAALAVRAAIDQKVDIISMSWTVKETVENRDGVNTFRQAIKDALDAGILLFCAAADTGAIAEVEYPWSFDQRRIFRIGAATADGRVWGPTGNPQSLSFILPGHKVVSRNPHREGALPDDFEERTGSSVATALAAGLAALILHCVNLAVVHGKEHPSTTAVSAEDLERLANHDDMYNVLRGIGLDEGQQRFIEVWRRFDRPAKELKEPMSDKMDALGIVARLARDLVPSGSS
;
A
#
# COMPACT_ATOMS: atom_id res chain seq x y z
N MET A 1 -27.02 38.94 -21.24
CA MET A 1 -28.13 39.91 -21.01
C MET A 1 -28.12 40.28 -19.54
N THR A 2 -28.27 41.58 -19.24
CA THR A 2 -28.88 42.22 -18.04
C THR A 2 -29.14 41.40 -16.76
N CYS A 3 -28.95 41.88 -15.51
CA CYS A 3 -28.40 43.11 -14.86
C CYS A 3 -28.22 42.76 -13.33
N LEU A 4 -27.37 43.36 -12.47
CA LEU A 4 -27.19 44.77 -12.03
C LEU A 4 -28.46 45.37 -11.38
N LEU A 5 -28.49 46.06 -10.22
CA LEU A 5 -27.56 46.36 -9.10
C LEU A 5 -28.38 46.24 -7.76
N GLU A 6 -28.05 46.70 -6.54
CA GLU A 6 -26.91 47.38 -5.87
C GLU A 6 -27.04 47.24 -4.33
N LEU A 7 -25.96 47.42 -3.53
CA LEU A 7 -25.87 48.39 -2.40
C LEU A 7 -24.57 48.25 -1.57
N GLN A 8 -24.00 49.38 -1.14
CA GLN A 8 -22.74 49.45 -0.38
C GLN A 8 -22.71 50.72 0.52
N ALA A 9 -22.25 50.59 1.78
CA ALA A 9 -21.92 51.71 2.67
C ALA A 9 -20.86 51.30 3.71
N ALA A 10 -20.02 52.24 4.16
CA ALA A 10 -18.92 52.04 5.12
C ALA A 10 -19.37 52.39 6.58
N VAL A 11 -18.54 52.36 7.65
CA VAL A 11 -17.28 53.10 7.89
C VAL A 11 -16.40 52.40 8.97
N ASP A 12 -15.09 52.68 8.93
CA ASP A 12 -13.98 52.28 9.82
C ASP A 12 -14.22 52.14 11.34
N LEU A 13 -13.44 51.25 12.00
CA LEU A 13 -12.28 51.66 12.85
C LEU A 13 -11.49 50.46 13.45
N THR A 14 -10.19 50.68 13.72
CA THR A 14 -9.28 49.74 14.43
C THR A 14 -9.18 50.10 15.93
N PRO A 15 -8.66 49.24 16.85
CA PRO A 15 -7.21 49.22 17.10
C PRO A 15 -6.59 47.92 17.70
N ARG A 16 -5.27 48.05 17.97
CA ARG A 16 -4.25 47.09 18.41
C ARG A 16 -4.32 46.54 19.86
N THR A 17 -3.61 45.42 20.04
CA THR A 17 -2.88 44.88 21.23
C THR A 17 -2.74 45.72 22.51
N MET A 18 -2.82 45.06 23.68
CA MET A 18 -2.24 45.51 24.97
C MET A 18 -1.72 44.32 25.83
N THR A 19 -1.01 44.60 26.92
CA THR A 19 -0.09 43.66 27.62
C THR A 19 -0.36 43.53 29.13
N LYS A 20 0.23 42.50 29.78
CA LYS A 20 0.25 42.25 31.24
C LYS A 20 0.48 43.51 32.11
N VAL A 21 -0.21 43.58 33.24
CA VAL A 21 0.28 44.15 34.52
C VAL A 21 -0.23 43.24 35.67
N ALA A 22 0.49 43.18 36.79
CA ALA A 22 0.12 42.41 37.99
C ALA A 22 -0.34 43.33 39.14
N PHE A 23 -0.83 42.76 40.23
CA PHE A 23 -0.99 43.48 41.51
C PHE A 23 -0.49 42.67 42.69
N THR A 24 0.04 43.38 43.69
CA THR A 24 0.61 42.87 44.93
C THR A 24 -0.13 43.44 46.14
N THR A 25 -0.14 42.70 47.25
CA THR A 25 -0.30 43.25 48.58
C THR A 25 0.41 42.36 49.61
N ASP A 26 1.01 42.99 50.61
CA ASP A 26 1.87 42.37 51.64
C ASP A 26 1.65 43.12 52.96
N VAL A 27 1.44 42.38 54.06
CA VAL A 27 1.19 42.94 55.41
C VAL A 27 1.75 42.00 56.50
N ARG A 28 2.57 42.57 57.38
CA ARG A 28 3.19 41.94 58.58
C ARG A 28 2.13 41.73 59.68
N GLY A 29 2.23 40.86 60.69
CA GLY A 29 3.36 40.13 61.30
C GLY A 29 3.44 40.41 62.82
N VAL A 30 4.20 39.62 63.61
CA VAL A 30 4.50 39.76 65.08
C VAL A 30 3.42 39.23 66.05
N VAL A 31 3.66 38.59 67.22
CA VAL A 31 4.74 37.74 67.83
C VAL A 31 4.13 37.02 69.07
N SER A 32 4.51 35.76 69.33
CA SER A 32 4.70 35.09 70.65
C SER A 32 4.89 33.59 70.38
N ASP A 33 6.01 32.91 70.68
CA ASP A 33 6.83 32.78 71.91
C ASP A 33 6.28 31.66 72.84
N ASP A 34 7.04 30.55 72.91
CA ASP A 34 7.60 29.87 74.10
C ASP A 34 6.69 29.63 75.35
N ASP A 35 6.72 28.50 76.08
CA ASP A 35 7.30 27.14 75.88
C ASP A 35 6.69 26.20 76.98
N ASP A 36 7.31 25.05 77.25
CA ASP A 36 7.23 24.22 78.49
C ASP A 36 6.02 23.27 78.75
N GLU A 37 6.40 22.02 79.06
CA GLU A 37 6.05 21.13 80.21
C GLU A 37 4.70 21.35 80.98
N ASP A 38 3.99 20.34 81.52
CA ASP A 38 4.37 18.98 81.92
C ASP A 38 3.12 18.09 82.29
N TYR A 39 3.37 16.83 82.67
CA TYR A 39 2.52 15.84 83.38
C TYR A 39 1.38 15.08 82.68
N GLU A 40 1.46 13.75 82.85
CA GLU A 40 0.38 12.77 82.69
C GLU A 40 -0.66 12.87 83.83
N ASN A 41 -1.94 12.66 83.54
CA ASN A 41 -2.71 11.49 84.03
C ASN A 41 -4.11 11.40 83.40
N ASP A 42 -4.71 10.22 83.50
CA ASP A 42 -6.05 9.92 82.97
C ASP A 42 -7.18 10.63 83.75
N ASP A 43 -8.21 11.07 83.03
CA ASP A 43 -9.60 10.88 83.48
C ASP A 43 -10.52 10.75 82.26
N PHE A 44 -11.51 9.84 82.33
CA PHE A 44 -12.39 9.47 81.22
C PHE A 44 -13.77 10.15 81.37
N GLU A 45 -14.08 11.15 80.52
CA GLU A 45 -15.46 11.62 80.33
C GLU A 45 -15.81 11.69 78.82
N GLU A 46 -16.95 11.10 78.45
CA GLU A 46 -17.59 11.26 77.13
C GLU A 46 -18.30 12.63 77.10
N GLU A 47 -18.17 13.49 76.09
CA GLU A 47 -18.84 13.44 74.78
C GLU A 47 -18.45 14.72 73.96
N PRO A 48 -18.91 14.95 72.70
CA PRO A 48 -19.77 14.11 71.85
C PRO A 48 -19.15 13.74 70.49
N ALA A 49 -19.68 12.68 69.88
CA ALA A 49 -19.29 12.26 68.53
C ALA A 49 -19.74 13.27 67.45
N LYS A 50 -18.83 13.63 66.53
CA LYS A 50 -19.19 14.37 65.30
C LYS A 50 -19.91 13.44 64.32
N ILE A 51 -21.16 13.78 63.99
CA ILE A 51 -22.04 13.00 63.11
C ILE A 51 -21.41 12.86 61.70
N PRO A 52 -21.33 11.65 61.11
CA PRO A 52 -20.82 11.47 59.74
C PRO A 52 -21.77 12.07 58.70
N ASN A 53 -21.20 12.83 57.75
CA ASN A 53 -21.90 13.57 56.70
C ASN A 53 -22.38 12.66 55.55
N HIS A 54 -23.22 11.67 55.86
CA HIS A 54 -23.71 10.67 54.91
C HIS A 54 -24.31 11.31 53.64
N ASP A 55 -24.03 10.70 52.48
CA ASP A 55 -24.72 11.03 51.25
C ASP A 55 -26.07 10.27 51.18
N GLU A 56 -27.15 10.98 51.49
CA GLU A 56 -28.53 10.49 51.35
C GLU A 56 -28.83 9.97 49.94
N VAL A 57 -28.19 10.53 48.91
CA VAL A 57 -28.39 10.13 47.51
C VAL A 57 -27.76 8.76 47.27
N LEU A 58 -26.51 8.56 47.74
CA LEU A 58 -25.84 7.25 47.69
C LEU A 58 -26.65 6.19 48.44
N PHE A 59 -27.07 6.47 49.68
CA PHE A 59 -27.87 5.51 50.47
C PHE A 59 -29.21 5.16 49.80
N ALA A 60 -29.88 6.14 49.17
CA ALA A 60 -31.08 5.89 48.37
C ALA A 60 -30.78 5.00 47.15
N PHE A 61 -29.67 5.23 46.44
CA PHE A 61 -29.28 4.43 45.27
C PHE A 61 -28.85 3.00 45.65
N GLU A 62 -28.16 2.82 46.78
CA GLU A 62 -27.83 1.51 47.35
C GLU A 62 -29.09 0.76 47.81
N SER A 63 -30.05 1.45 48.42
CA SER A 63 -31.36 0.88 48.77
C SER A 63 -32.10 0.38 47.53
N ILE A 64 -32.22 1.20 46.48
CA ILE A 64 -32.87 0.83 45.20
C ILE A 64 -32.17 -0.34 44.52
N THR A 65 -30.83 -0.33 44.44
CA THR A 65 -30.07 -1.40 43.77
C THR A 65 -30.10 -2.70 44.57
N ASN A 66 -30.16 -2.66 45.90
CA ASN A 66 -30.38 -3.84 46.73
C ASN A 66 -31.83 -4.35 46.68
N GLU A 67 -32.86 -3.48 46.65
CA GLU A 67 -34.25 -3.89 46.40
C GLU A 67 -34.39 -4.58 45.02
N ALA A 68 -33.64 -4.13 44.01
CA ALA A 68 -33.62 -4.72 42.68
C ALA A 68 -32.82 -6.03 42.61
N ARG A 69 -31.63 -6.11 43.24
CA ARG A 69 -30.82 -7.33 43.33
C ARG A 69 -31.57 -8.47 44.02
N ASN A 70 -32.38 -8.15 45.04
CA ASN A 70 -33.21 -9.11 45.77
C ASN A 70 -34.58 -9.42 45.09
N MET A 71 -34.78 -9.02 43.83
CA MET A 71 -36.02 -9.18 43.06
C MET A 71 -37.31 -8.61 43.70
N LYS A 72 -37.20 -7.73 44.71
CA LYS A 72 -38.36 -7.13 45.40
C LYS A 72 -39.05 -6.05 44.56
N LEU A 73 -38.34 -5.44 43.60
CA LEU A 73 -38.84 -4.34 42.74
C LEU A 73 -39.63 -4.81 41.51
N ASN A 74 -40.90 -5.19 41.70
CA ASN A 74 -41.80 -5.51 40.59
C ASN A 74 -42.34 -4.25 39.88
N LEU A 75 -41.54 -3.68 38.96
CA LEU A 75 -41.90 -2.48 38.17
C LEU A 75 -42.75 -2.79 36.91
N GLY A 76 -43.29 -4.01 36.76
CA GLY A 76 -44.11 -4.38 35.60
C GLY A 76 -45.46 -3.65 35.55
N LYS A 77 -46.17 -3.58 36.69
CA LYS A 77 -47.46 -2.88 36.82
C LYS A 77 -47.33 -1.36 36.75
N ARG A 78 -48.44 -0.66 36.50
CA ARG A 78 -48.49 0.81 36.51
C ARG A 78 -48.43 1.35 37.94
N GLU A 79 -49.29 0.85 38.83
CA GLU A 79 -49.32 1.30 40.24
C GLU A 79 -47.93 1.27 40.90
N ASN A 80 -47.18 0.18 40.69
CA ASN A 80 -45.85 -0.02 41.27
C ASN A 80 -44.81 0.98 40.75
N ARG A 81 -44.95 1.47 39.51
CA ARG A 81 -44.08 2.51 38.94
C ARG A 81 -44.41 3.90 39.50
N GLU A 82 -45.69 4.20 39.68
CA GLU A 82 -46.15 5.45 40.30
C GLU A 82 -45.73 5.51 41.78
N SER A 83 -45.88 4.40 42.53
CA SER A 83 -45.38 4.27 43.90
C SER A 83 -43.84 4.38 44.00
N PHE A 84 -43.09 3.76 43.08
CA PHE A 84 -41.63 3.90 43.03
C PHE A 84 -41.18 5.35 42.79
N LEU A 85 -41.82 6.04 41.84
CA LEU A 85 -41.54 7.45 41.56
C LEU A 85 -41.94 8.35 42.74
N GLN A 86 -43.01 8.03 43.47
CA GLN A 86 -43.41 8.77 44.67
C GLN A 86 -42.44 8.55 45.85
N LYS A 87 -41.88 7.34 46.02
CA LYS A 87 -40.91 7.02 47.09
C LYS A 87 -39.51 7.61 46.82
N TYR A 88 -39.05 7.60 45.57
CA TYR A 88 -37.65 7.88 45.24
C TYR A 88 -37.42 9.05 44.26
N GLY A 89 -38.46 9.62 43.65
CA GLY A 89 -38.36 10.58 42.54
C GLY A 89 -37.44 11.78 42.78
N GLN A 90 -37.40 12.31 44.01
CA GLN A 90 -36.56 13.45 44.41
C GLN A 90 -35.03 13.15 44.40
N PHE A 91 -34.64 11.88 44.34
CA PHE A 91 -33.25 11.44 44.29
C PHE A 91 -32.81 11.02 42.88
N LEU A 92 -33.74 10.58 42.02
CA LEU A 92 -33.42 9.95 40.72
C LEU A 92 -32.62 10.84 39.76
N SER A 93 -32.79 12.16 39.84
CA SER A 93 -32.10 13.15 39.00
C SER A 93 -30.81 13.73 39.61
N LYS A 94 -30.41 13.27 40.80
CA LYS A 94 -29.18 13.71 41.48
C LYS A 94 -27.99 12.81 41.14
N SER A 95 -26.79 13.34 41.36
CA SER A 95 -25.54 12.58 41.45
C SER A 95 -25.17 12.33 42.93
N THR A 96 -24.37 11.30 43.18
CA THR A 96 -23.65 11.13 44.46
C THR A 96 -22.61 12.25 44.67
N LYS A 97 -22.29 12.57 45.92
CA LYS A 97 -21.30 13.60 46.28
C LYS A 97 -19.87 13.25 45.84
N ASP A 98 -19.46 11.99 46.04
CA ASP A 98 -18.04 11.61 46.08
C ASP A 98 -17.52 10.98 44.77
N SER A 99 -18.40 10.78 43.78
CA SER A 99 -18.05 10.18 42.48
C SER A 99 -18.91 10.67 41.31
N ASN A 100 -19.81 11.63 41.56
CA ASN A 100 -20.74 12.22 40.60
C ASN A 100 -21.63 11.20 39.86
N GLN A 101 -21.81 10.00 40.43
CA GLN A 101 -22.55 8.91 39.82
C GLN A 101 -24.06 9.11 39.97
N THR A 102 -24.80 9.09 38.87
CA THR A 102 -26.25 8.99 38.87
C THR A 102 -26.71 7.54 39.11
N LEU A 103 -27.98 7.32 39.47
CA LEU A 103 -28.54 5.97 39.64
C LEU A 103 -28.32 5.05 38.42
N LEU A 104 -28.26 5.61 37.19
CA LEU A 104 -27.96 4.82 35.99
C LEU A 104 -26.53 4.26 35.98
N HIS A 105 -25.54 4.97 36.53
CA HIS A 105 -24.17 4.46 36.70
C HIS A 105 -24.15 3.26 37.68
N MET A 106 -24.86 3.38 38.80
CA MET A 106 -24.98 2.31 39.80
C MET A 106 -25.73 1.08 39.27
N ILE A 107 -26.83 1.27 38.52
CA ILE A 107 -27.52 0.17 37.83
C ILE A 107 -26.60 -0.48 36.79
N ALA A 108 -25.92 0.31 35.95
CA ALA A 108 -24.98 -0.20 34.96
C ALA A 108 -23.87 -1.05 35.57
N ASN A 109 -23.33 -0.63 36.73
CA ASN A 109 -22.28 -1.34 37.47
C ASN A 109 -22.76 -2.63 38.16
N THR A 110 -24.02 -2.69 38.65
CA THR A 110 -24.43 -3.72 39.62
C THR A 110 -25.71 -4.51 39.33
N VAL A 111 -26.58 -4.08 38.41
CA VAL A 111 -27.92 -4.68 38.24
C VAL A 111 -28.34 -4.85 36.77
N GLY A 112 -28.64 -6.10 36.37
CA GLY A 112 -29.21 -6.43 35.05
C GLY A 112 -30.73 -6.24 34.92
N HIS A 113 -31.34 -5.29 35.65
CA HIS A 113 -32.81 -5.22 35.76
C HIS A 113 -33.43 -4.32 34.68
N LYS A 114 -33.85 -4.94 33.56
CA LYS A 114 -34.44 -4.26 32.38
C LYS A 114 -35.59 -3.30 32.76
N SER A 115 -36.47 -3.71 33.67
CA SER A 115 -37.65 -2.93 34.07
C SER A 115 -37.31 -1.68 34.88
N LEU A 116 -36.27 -1.73 35.73
CA LEU A 116 -35.78 -0.54 36.44
C LEU A 116 -35.07 0.42 35.48
N THR A 117 -34.21 -0.12 34.62
CA THR A 117 -33.49 0.66 33.58
C THR A 117 -34.47 1.43 32.69
N ARG A 118 -35.52 0.76 32.19
CA ARG A 118 -36.61 1.38 31.42
C ARG A 118 -37.42 2.41 32.21
N CYS A 119 -37.56 2.26 33.53
CA CYS A 119 -38.29 3.20 34.36
C CYS A 119 -37.50 4.51 34.57
N VAL A 120 -36.19 4.41 34.82
CA VAL A 120 -35.33 5.59 35.05
C VAL A 120 -35.09 6.35 33.74
N ILE A 121 -34.82 5.68 32.61
CA ILE A 121 -34.64 6.33 31.30
C ILE A 121 -35.92 7.06 30.82
N LYS A 122 -37.10 6.59 31.24
CA LYS A 122 -38.39 7.25 30.94
C LYS A 122 -38.76 8.36 31.91
N PHE A 123 -38.10 8.44 33.06
CA PHE A 123 -38.22 9.56 33.98
C PHE A 123 -37.34 10.73 33.52
N ASP A 124 -36.06 10.47 33.25
CA ASP A 124 -35.14 11.47 32.71
C ASP A 124 -34.13 10.82 31.74
N LYS A 125 -34.24 11.20 30.45
CA LYS A 125 -33.35 10.78 29.37
C LYS A 125 -31.93 11.35 29.53
N THR A 126 -31.78 12.53 30.14
CA THR A 126 -30.51 13.28 30.20
C THR A 126 -29.47 12.58 31.07
N LEU A 127 -29.91 11.75 32.03
CA LEU A 127 -29.05 10.95 32.90
C LEU A 127 -28.16 9.95 32.17
N LEU A 128 -28.46 9.61 30.91
CA LEU A 128 -27.59 8.80 30.05
C LEU A 128 -26.37 9.56 29.53
N TYR A 129 -26.48 10.88 29.36
CA TYR A 129 -25.42 11.76 28.86
C TYR A 129 -24.56 12.37 29.97
N ARG A 130 -24.96 12.18 31.24
CA ARG A 130 -24.12 12.49 32.41
C ARG A 130 -22.90 11.58 32.42
N VAL A 131 -21.78 12.12 32.90
CA VAL A 131 -20.54 11.40 33.16
C VAL A 131 -20.24 11.42 34.65
N ASP A 132 -19.61 10.37 35.14
CA ASP A 132 -18.91 10.36 36.44
C ASP A 132 -17.58 11.14 36.36
N ASP A 133 -16.87 11.25 37.48
CA ASP A 133 -15.59 11.99 37.55
C ASP A 133 -14.45 11.30 36.79
N SER A 134 -14.64 10.04 36.37
CA SER A 134 -13.81 9.32 35.40
C SER A 134 -14.15 9.64 33.93
N SER A 135 -15.05 10.61 33.68
CA SER A 135 -15.64 10.92 32.37
C SER A 135 -16.41 9.76 31.73
N LYS A 136 -16.81 8.73 32.50
CA LYS A 136 -17.52 7.54 32.00
C LYS A 136 -19.02 7.77 32.13
N THR A 137 -19.77 7.57 31.05
CA THR A 137 -21.26 7.57 31.08
C THR A 137 -21.79 6.22 31.60
N PRO A 138 -23.09 6.10 31.95
CA PRO A 138 -23.67 4.81 32.32
C PRO A 138 -23.48 3.72 31.26
N LEU A 139 -23.45 4.10 29.98
CA LEU A 139 -23.21 3.18 28.87
C LEU A 139 -21.76 2.65 28.84
N HIS A 140 -20.77 3.49 29.15
CA HIS A 140 -19.37 3.04 29.29
C HIS A 140 -19.22 2.01 30.41
N ILE A 141 -19.83 2.26 31.57
CA ILE A 141 -19.83 1.32 32.70
C ILE A 141 -20.56 0.02 32.34
N ALA A 142 -21.75 0.11 31.71
CA ALA A 142 -22.52 -1.07 31.32
C ALA A 142 -21.76 -1.95 30.32
N ILE A 143 -21.01 -1.34 29.41
CA ILE A 143 -20.14 -2.04 28.45
C ILE A 143 -18.95 -2.72 29.18
N ALA A 144 -18.21 -1.98 30.01
CA ALA A 144 -17.06 -2.50 30.74
C ALA A 144 -17.42 -3.65 31.70
N LYS A 145 -18.62 -3.59 32.31
CA LYS A 145 -19.17 -4.62 33.22
C LYS A 145 -20.02 -5.68 32.50
N LYS A 146 -20.14 -5.61 31.16
CA LYS A 146 -20.90 -6.51 30.29
C LYS A 146 -22.37 -6.70 30.72
N ASN A 147 -23.00 -5.62 31.17
CA ASN A 147 -24.40 -5.57 31.57
C ASN A 147 -25.33 -5.57 30.33
N HIS A 148 -25.45 -6.74 29.69
CA HIS A 148 -26.24 -6.94 28.47
C HIS A 148 -27.68 -6.43 28.60
N ALA A 149 -28.30 -6.61 29.77
CA ALA A 149 -29.68 -6.18 30.03
C ALA A 149 -29.85 -4.65 30.04
N PHE A 150 -28.83 -3.89 30.44
CA PHE A 150 -28.81 -2.43 30.30
C PHE A 150 -28.61 -2.03 28.83
N ILE A 151 -27.66 -2.66 28.15
CA ILE A 151 -27.30 -2.37 26.76
C ILE A 151 -28.48 -2.63 25.81
N GLU A 152 -29.22 -3.73 25.99
CA GLU A 152 -30.45 -4.02 25.23
C GLU A 152 -31.52 -2.94 25.43
N VAL A 153 -31.74 -2.47 26.65
CA VAL A 153 -32.72 -1.39 26.91
C VAL A 153 -32.37 -0.10 26.16
N VAL A 154 -31.08 0.26 26.12
CA VAL A 154 -30.59 1.45 25.38
C VAL A 154 -30.70 1.28 23.86
N LEU A 155 -30.56 0.05 23.33
CA LEU A 155 -30.64 -0.23 21.89
C LEU A 155 -32.06 -0.44 21.36
N ASP A 156 -32.94 -1.09 22.14
CA ASP A 156 -34.29 -1.48 21.75
C ASP A 156 -35.24 -0.29 21.63
N GLU A 157 -35.14 0.70 22.51
CA GLU A 157 -36.11 1.79 22.61
C GLU A 157 -35.90 2.86 21.53
N LYS A 158 -36.21 2.52 20.27
CA LYS A 158 -36.29 3.39 19.07
C LYS A 158 -37.21 4.63 19.21
N LYS A 159 -37.77 4.91 20.39
CA LYS A 159 -38.59 6.09 20.74
C LYS A 159 -38.13 6.80 22.04
N ALA A 160 -37.05 6.34 22.67
CA ALA A 160 -36.55 6.90 23.92
C ALA A 160 -35.31 7.78 23.74
N ILE A 161 -34.44 7.48 22.78
CA ILE A 161 -33.22 8.26 22.52
C ILE A 161 -33.29 8.79 21.09
N ASP A 162 -33.48 10.10 20.96
CA ASP A 162 -33.75 10.76 19.67
C ASP A 162 -32.45 11.01 18.88
N ASP A 163 -31.31 11.14 19.59
CA ASP A 163 -29.95 11.06 19.03
C ASP A 163 -29.06 10.17 19.91
N LEU A 164 -28.90 8.91 19.48
CA LEU A 164 -28.02 7.93 20.12
C LEU A 164 -26.54 8.14 19.72
N ASP A 165 -26.24 8.79 18.60
CA ASP A 165 -24.86 9.03 18.19
C ASP A 165 -24.17 10.03 19.11
N SER A 166 -24.86 11.09 19.54
CA SER A 166 -24.33 12.01 20.54
C SER A 166 -23.96 11.32 21.86
N LEU A 167 -24.68 10.26 22.27
CA LEU A 167 -24.31 9.46 23.44
C LEU A 167 -23.10 8.55 23.15
N LEU A 168 -23.08 7.89 21.99
CA LEU A 168 -21.98 7.01 21.59
C LEU A 168 -20.66 7.76 21.37
N ARG A 169 -20.72 9.05 21.03
CA ARG A 169 -19.57 9.93 20.80
C ARG A 169 -18.92 10.48 22.06
N ILE A 170 -19.61 10.52 23.21
CA ILE A 170 -19.00 10.96 24.47
C ILE A 170 -17.78 10.07 24.75
N THR A 171 -16.66 10.71 25.10
CA THR A 171 -15.39 10.03 25.37
C THR A 171 -15.13 9.96 26.86
N CYS A 172 -14.78 8.77 27.34
CA CYS A 172 -14.17 8.60 28.64
C CYS A 172 -12.64 8.80 28.59
N GLU A 173 -11.98 8.39 29.66
CA GLU A 173 -10.54 8.25 29.82
C GLU A 173 -9.80 7.78 28.55
N HIS A 174 -8.59 8.33 28.32
CA HIS A 174 -7.81 8.19 27.07
C HIS A 174 -8.57 8.61 25.79
N ARG A 175 -9.61 9.46 25.89
CA ARG A 175 -10.48 9.89 24.77
C ARG A 175 -11.26 8.74 24.10
N ARG A 176 -11.46 7.61 24.78
CA ARG A 176 -12.14 6.46 24.19
C ARG A 176 -13.65 6.65 24.21
N ASN A 177 -14.31 6.44 23.08
CA ASN A 177 -15.78 6.48 23.01
C ASN A 177 -16.41 5.11 23.31
N CYS A 178 -17.74 5.01 23.27
CA CYS A 178 -18.46 3.78 23.59
C CYS A 178 -18.06 2.57 22.71
N ILE A 179 -17.71 2.80 21.44
CA ILE A 179 -17.34 1.72 20.50
C ILE A 179 -15.93 1.20 20.78
N HIS A 180 -14.96 2.09 21.07
CA HIS A 180 -13.63 1.69 21.54
C HIS A 180 -13.74 0.82 22.80
N THR A 181 -14.59 1.25 23.74
CA THR A 181 -14.83 0.57 25.03
C THR A 181 -15.43 -0.83 24.83
N ALA A 182 -16.37 -0.99 23.88
CA ALA A 182 -16.99 -2.28 23.55
C ALA A 182 -15.98 -3.30 22.98
N ILE A 183 -15.07 -2.84 22.12
CA ILE A 183 -14.02 -3.68 21.54
C ILE A 183 -12.95 -3.99 22.61
N TYR A 184 -12.48 -2.98 23.33
CA TYR A 184 -11.41 -3.11 24.33
C TYR A 184 -11.74 -4.14 25.42
N HIS A 185 -12.97 -4.09 25.97
CA HIS A 185 -13.44 -5.05 26.98
C HIS A 185 -13.96 -6.38 26.39
N ASN A 186 -13.93 -6.58 25.07
CA ASN A 186 -14.47 -7.76 24.37
C ASN A 186 -15.95 -8.03 24.74
N LEU A 187 -16.82 -7.06 24.41
CA LEU A 187 -18.27 -7.21 24.46
C LEU A 187 -18.75 -8.18 23.37
N GLN A 188 -19.82 -8.95 23.63
CA GLN A 188 -20.33 -9.94 22.67
C GLN A 188 -20.65 -9.29 21.30
N PRO A 189 -20.24 -9.88 20.17
CA PRO A 189 -20.36 -9.28 18.84
C PRO A 189 -21.75 -8.76 18.49
N GLN A 190 -22.81 -9.46 18.90
CA GLN A 190 -24.19 -9.06 18.66
C GLN A 190 -24.54 -7.66 19.20
N TYR A 191 -23.97 -7.25 20.34
CA TYR A 191 -24.19 -5.91 20.91
C TYR A 191 -23.25 -4.89 20.28
N THR A 192 -21.98 -5.25 20.07
CA THR A 192 -20.99 -4.38 19.40
C THR A 192 -21.44 -4.01 17.99
N ILE A 193 -21.96 -4.96 17.21
CA ILE A 193 -22.51 -4.72 15.87
C ILE A 193 -23.80 -3.87 15.94
N LYS A 194 -24.69 -4.10 16.92
CA LYS A 194 -25.88 -3.24 17.12
C LYS A 194 -25.53 -1.80 17.53
N LEU A 195 -24.43 -1.59 18.25
CA LEU A 195 -23.88 -0.25 18.56
C LEU A 195 -23.28 0.41 17.31
N VAL A 196 -22.45 -0.31 16.54
CA VAL A 196 -21.86 0.18 15.28
C VAL A 196 -22.93 0.58 14.26
N LYS A 197 -23.98 -0.25 14.08
CA LYS A 197 -25.14 0.04 13.22
C LYS A 197 -25.99 1.26 13.65
N ARG A 198 -25.67 1.90 14.78
CA ARG A 198 -26.35 3.11 15.30
C ARG A 198 -25.41 4.30 15.48
N ALA A 199 -24.10 4.13 15.30
CA ALA A 199 -23.12 5.21 15.31
C ALA A 199 -23.10 5.94 13.96
N SER A 200 -22.78 7.24 13.98
CA SER A 200 -22.44 7.96 12.74
C SER A 200 -20.99 7.69 12.36
N GLU A 201 -20.68 7.89 11.08
CA GLU A 201 -19.32 7.85 10.54
C GLU A 201 -18.34 8.74 11.34
N LYS A 202 -18.80 9.90 11.85
CA LYS A 202 -17.96 10.79 12.68
C LYS A 202 -17.54 10.14 13.99
N THR A 203 -18.40 9.31 14.57
CA THR A 203 -18.14 8.57 15.82
C THR A 203 -17.32 7.29 15.57
N LEU A 204 -17.44 6.68 14.39
CA LEU A 204 -16.62 5.54 13.97
C LEU A 204 -15.22 5.95 13.46
N ARG A 205 -15.05 7.18 12.99
CA ARG A 205 -13.77 7.76 12.57
C ARG A 205 -12.98 8.42 13.71
N ALA A 206 -13.65 8.86 14.78
CA ALA A 206 -12.99 9.55 15.90
C ALA A 206 -11.87 8.69 16.51
N PRO A 207 -10.62 9.18 16.59
CA PRO A 207 -9.52 8.46 17.22
C PRO A 207 -9.39 8.73 18.73
N ASP A 208 -8.86 7.75 19.46
CA ASP A 208 -8.46 7.89 20.87
C ASP A 208 -7.16 8.71 21.04
N GLN A 209 -6.68 8.82 22.29
CA GLN A 209 -5.48 9.60 22.62
C GLN A 209 -4.23 9.16 21.82
N SER A 210 -4.08 7.88 21.52
CA SER A 210 -2.95 7.31 20.74
C SER A 210 -3.14 7.38 19.22
N GLY A 211 -4.25 7.98 18.76
CA GLY A 211 -4.61 8.03 17.34
C GLY A 211 -5.32 6.77 16.83
N LEU A 212 -5.72 5.85 17.71
CA LEU A 212 -6.38 4.61 17.30
C LEU A 212 -7.88 4.87 17.14
N THR A 213 -8.44 4.58 15.96
CA THR A 213 -9.90 4.53 15.76
C THR A 213 -10.47 3.20 16.29
N PRO A 214 -11.80 3.04 16.44
CA PRO A 214 -12.40 1.75 16.78
C PRO A 214 -11.98 0.63 15.82
N LEU A 215 -11.77 0.96 14.54
CA LEU A 215 -11.30 0.01 13.53
C LEU A 215 -9.84 -0.44 13.77
N HIS A 216 -8.95 0.46 14.21
CA HIS A 216 -7.59 0.09 14.62
C HIS A 216 -7.60 -0.88 15.81
N LEU A 217 -8.43 -0.62 16.83
CA LEU A 217 -8.61 -1.57 17.94
C LEU A 217 -9.25 -2.89 17.49
N ALA A 218 -10.11 -2.86 16.46
CA ALA A 218 -10.81 -4.03 15.98
C ALA A 218 -9.96 -5.01 15.17
N VAL A 219 -8.86 -4.55 14.55
CA VAL A 219 -7.92 -5.38 13.77
C VAL A 219 -6.70 -5.85 14.58
N ASP A 220 -6.54 -5.35 15.81
CA ASP A 220 -5.45 -5.72 16.72
C ASP A 220 -5.39 -7.25 16.90
N TYR A 221 -4.22 -7.84 16.63
CA TYR A 221 -4.02 -9.29 16.62
C TYR A 221 -4.50 -9.97 17.92
N LYS A 222 -4.46 -9.27 19.07
CA LYS A 222 -4.87 -9.84 20.36
C LYS A 222 -6.33 -10.34 20.36
N TYR A 223 -7.22 -9.72 19.58
CA TYR A 223 -8.67 -10.01 19.53
C TYR A 223 -9.11 -10.91 18.36
N ALA A 224 -8.18 -11.29 17.47
CA ALA A 224 -8.48 -11.99 16.21
C ALA A 224 -9.30 -13.28 16.43
N SER A 225 -10.55 -13.26 15.95
CA SER A 225 -11.54 -14.32 16.15
C SER A 225 -12.72 -14.18 15.18
N GLU A 226 -13.60 -15.17 15.11
CA GLU A 226 -14.80 -15.14 14.23
C GLU A 226 -15.76 -14.00 14.59
N GLY A 227 -15.99 -13.79 15.89
CA GLY A 227 -16.79 -12.67 16.38
C GLY A 227 -16.18 -11.33 16.04
N GLN A 228 -14.84 -11.23 16.09
CA GLN A 228 -14.12 -10.02 15.74
C GLN A 228 -14.14 -9.73 14.23
N LEU A 229 -14.12 -10.77 13.38
CA LEU A 229 -14.32 -10.61 11.94
C LEU A 229 -15.68 -9.98 11.62
N LYS A 230 -16.79 -10.49 12.21
CA LYS A 230 -18.13 -9.88 12.04
C LYS A 230 -18.19 -8.42 12.54
N ILE A 231 -17.41 -8.07 13.58
CA ILE A 231 -17.31 -6.67 14.06
C ILE A 231 -16.54 -5.79 13.05
N VAL A 232 -15.42 -6.27 12.50
CA VAL A 232 -14.64 -5.54 11.49
C VAL A 232 -15.47 -5.33 10.21
N GLU A 233 -16.18 -6.36 9.73
CA GLU A 233 -17.07 -6.25 8.57
C GLU A 233 -18.16 -5.20 8.78
N ALA A 234 -18.76 -5.13 9.97
CA ALA A 234 -19.74 -4.10 10.33
C ALA A 234 -19.11 -2.69 10.44
N LEU A 235 -17.89 -2.57 10.97
CA LEU A 235 -17.18 -1.28 11.04
C LEU A 235 -16.83 -0.75 9.65
N LEU A 236 -16.36 -1.61 8.75
CA LEU A 236 -16.09 -1.26 7.35
C LEU A 236 -17.37 -0.82 6.64
N ALA A 237 -18.49 -1.53 6.83
CA ALA A 237 -19.76 -1.22 6.18
C ALA A 237 -20.43 0.10 6.64
N HIS A 238 -20.12 0.59 7.84
CA HIS A 238 -20.77 1.78 8.42
C HIS A 238 -19.83 2.96 8.72
N GLY A 239 -18.51 2.75 8.71
CA GLY A 239 -17.50 3.73 9.12
C GLY A 239 -16.29 3.76 8.20
N ASP A 240 -16.51 3.60 6.88
CA ASP A 240 -15.46 3.47 5.86
C ASP A 240 -14.30 4.47 6.01
N SER A 241 -14.57 5.77 6.22
CA SER A 241 -13.50 6.77 6.34
C SER A 241 -12.64 6.69 7.61
N ALA A 242 -12.89 5.73 8.51
CA ALA A 242 -11.95 5.33 9.56
C ALA A 242 -10.70 4.60 9.01
N LEU A 243 -10.70 4.19 7.73
CA LEU A 243 -9.54 3.66 7.00
C LEU A 243 -8.58 4.75 6.49
N ASP A 244 -9.03 6.01 6.44
CA ASP A 244 -8.20 7.15 5.99
C ASP A 244 -7.45 7.84 7.15
N GLU A 245 -7.70 7.41 8.39
CA GLU A 245 -6.98 7.85 9.59
C GLU A 245 -5.72 7.00 9.81
N TYR A 246 -4.68 7.63 10.34
CA TYR A 246 -3.39 7.02 10.63
C TYR A 246 -3.05 7.15 12.12
N THR A 247 -2.37 6.15 12.68
CA THR A 247 -2.00 6.11 14.09
C THR A 247 -1.01 7.20 14.49
N LYS A 248 -1.02 7.63 15.76
CA LYS A 248 0.00 8.55 16.32
C LYS A 248 1.08 7.79 17.07
N GLU A 249 0.67 6.77 17.83
CA GLU A 249 1.56 5.88 18.58
C GLU A 249 1.14 4.42 18.32
N PRO A 250 1.89 3.62 17.52
CA PRO A 250 3.06 4.02 16.72
C PRO A 250 2.70 5.06 15.64
N GLN A 251 3.68 5.79 15.11
CA GLN A 251 3.41 6.94 14.23
C GLN A 251 3.17 6.53 12.77
N ASN A 252 2.10 7.10 12.18
CA ASN A 252 1.78 7.06 10.74
C ASN A 252 1.63 5.65 10.14
N LEU A 253 1.16 4.66 10.91
CA LEU A 253 0.69 3.38 10.35
C LEU A 253 -0.77 3.49 9.92
N SER A 254 -1.12 2.82 8.81
CA SER A 254 -2.52 2.56 8.44
C SER A 254 -3.16 1.49 9.34
N VAL A 255 -4.48 1.30 9.23
CA VAL A 255 -5.21 0.15 9.83
C VAL A 255 -4.56 -1.20 9.47
N TYR A 256 -4.15 -1.36 8.20
CA TYR A 256 -3.57 -2.60 7.68
C TYR A 256 -2.14 -2.83 8.17
N GLU A 257 -1.33 -1.78 8.24
CA GLU A 257 0.03 -1.83 8.81
C GLU A 257 0.01 -2.02 10.33
N TYR A 258 -0.96 -1.42 11.04
CA TYR A 258 -1.15 -1.59 12.47
C TYR A 258 -1.50 -3.05 12.85
N GLN A 259 -2.30 -3.74 12.03
CA GLN A 259 -2.54 -5.17 12.23
C GLN A 259 -1.26 -6.00 12.09
N ASP A 260 -0.46 -5.77 11.05
CA ASP A 260 0.82 -6.47 10.85
C ASP A 260 1.81 -6.17 11.98
N HIS A 261 1.87 -4.92 12.43
CA HIS A 261 2.64 -4.47 13.59
C HIS A 261 2.24 -5.19 14.89
N THR A 262 0.94 -5.25 15.22
CA THR A 262 0.47 -5.98 16.42
C THR A 262 0.72 -7.48 16.33
N GLN A 263 0.63 -8.09 15.14
CA GLN A 263 1.02 -9.49 14.94
C GLN A 263 2.53 -9.72 15.16
N ARG A 264 3.41 -8.82 14.67
CA ARG A 264 4.85 -8.90 14.91
C ARG A 264 5.19 -8.77 16.40
N LEU A 265 4.52 -7.88 17.13
CA LEU A 265 4.69 -7.74 18.58
C LEU A 265 4.25 -9.01 19.34
N TRP A 266 3.10 -9.60 18.97
CA TRP A 266 2.61 -10.84 19.57
C TRP A 266 3.62 -11.99 19.37
N ARG A 267 4.12 -12.20 18.15
CA ARG A 267 5.14 -13.23 17.88
C ARG A 267 6.40 -13.04 18.73
N LYS A 268 6.95 -11.82 18.78
CA LYS A 268 8.12 -11.50 19.62
C LYS A 268 7.90 -11.81 21.10
N GLN A 269 6.69 -11.61 21.63
CA GLN A 269 6.38 -11.97 23.02
C GLN A 269 6.33 -13.48 23.25
N PHE A 270 5.90 -14.28 22.26
CA PHE A 270 5.70 -15.72 22.37
C PHE A 270 6.91 -16.58 21.94
N GLU A 271 7.82 -16.05 21.11
CA GLU A 271 9.04 -16.75 20.68
C GLU A 271 10.16 -16.76 21.75
N VAL A 272 10.04 -15.98 22.84
CA VAL A 272 10.99 -16.00 23.97
C VAL A 272 10.89 -17.35 24.73
N PRO A 273 12.01 -18.06 24.93
CA PRO A 273 12.01 -19.35 25.63
C PRO A 273 11.39 -19.29 27.02
N VAL A 274 10.59 -20.32 27.36
CA VAL A 274 9.84 -20.43 28.62
C VAL A 274 10.75 -20.39 29.86
N SER A 275 12.04 -20.72 29.73
CA SER A 275 13.05 -20.60 30.78
C SER A 275 13.29 -19.15 31.24
N ALA A 276 13.15 -18.15 30.38
CA ALA A 276 13.31 -16.74 30.75
C ALA A 276 12.09 -16.21 31.53
N ARG A 277 10.87 -16.65 31.16
CA ARG A 277 9.58 -16.25 31.76
C ARG A 277 9.41 -16.65 33.25
N ALA A 278 10.36 -17.38 33.82
CA ALA A 278 10.40 -17.73 35.24
C ALA A 278 11.02 -16.64 36.15
N GLY A 279 11.78 -15.68 35.59
CA GLY A 279 12.48 -14.66 36.39
C GLY A 279 11.59 -13.52 36.88
N GLU A 280 10.62 -13.09 36.07
CA GLU A 280 9.95 -11.78 36.25
C GLU A 280 8.55 -11.88 36.88
N ARG A 281 7.99 -13.09 37.05
CA ARG A 281 6.68 -13.31 37.69
C ARG A 281 6.70 -13.25 39.22
N LYS A 282 7.35 -12.24 39.78
CA LYS A 282 7.35 -11.90 41.21
C LYS A 282 7.27 -10.41 41.54
N GLN A 283 7.10 -9.53 40.55
CA GLN A 283 6.86 -8.09 40.76
C GLN A 283 5.77 -7.56 39.82
N ASP A 284 4.56 -8.12 39.90
CA ASP A 284 3.37 -7.55 39.22
C ASP A 284 2.02 -7.87 39.93
N GLU A 285 2.06 -8.37 41.17
CA GLU A 285 0.87 -8.61 42.02
C GLU A 285 0.94 -7.83 43.35
N SER A 286 1.46 -6.59 43.32
CA SER A 286 1.38 -5.65 44.45
C SER A 286 1.67 -4.20 44.03
N ARG A 287 0.72 -3.53 43.37
CA ARG A 287 0.67 -2.05 43.25
C ARG A 287 -0.66 -1.55 42.68
N ASP A 288 -1.65 -1.44 43.55
CA ASP A 288 -2.62 -0.36 43.52
C ASP A 288 -2.88 0.10 44.96
N GLU A 289 -3.48 1.28 45.13
CA GLU A 289 -3.81 1.94 46.41
C GLU A 289 -2.67 2.20 47.42
N SER A 290 -2.02 3.36 47.30
CA SER A 290 -1.98 4.36 48.39
C SER A 290 -1.39 5.70 47.90
N GLN A 291 -1.99 6.81 48.33
CA GLN A 291 -1.47 8.16 48.13
C GLN A 291 -0.68 8.63 49.36
N GLY A 292 0.30 9.50 49.16
CA GLY A 292 1.09 10.15 50.23
C GLY A 292 1.98 11.26 49.66
N GLN A 293 2.15 12.35 50.40
CA GLN A 293 2.76 13.59 49.92
C GLN A 293 4.27 13.73 50.17
N GLU A 294 4.85 14.67 49.41
CA GLU A 294 5.91 15.62 49.80
C GLU A 294 7.43 15.27 49.74
N SER A 295 8.04 15.93 48.74
CA SER A 295 9.10 16.96 48.85
C SER A 295 10.59 16.61 49.07
N GLU A 296 11.35 17.12 48.10
CA GLU A 296 12.57 17.93 48.22
C GLU A 296 14.01 17.37 48.31
N HIS A 297 14.83 18.00 47.45
CA HIS A 297 16.22 18.42 47.61
C HIS A 297 17.41 17.43 47.53
N ALA A 298 18.02 17.48 46.32
CA ALA A 298 19.45 17.74 46.09
C ALA A 298 20.51 16.64 46.34
N GLY A 299 21.57 16.64 45.51
CA GLY A 299 22.83 15.93 45.85
C GLY A 299 23.63 15.30 44.70
N SER A 300 24.53 16.08 44.10
CA SER A 300 25.93 15.69 43.80
C SER A 300 26.28 14.32 43.16
N ARG A 301 26.62 14.37 41.87
CA ARG A 301 27.84 13.71 41.29
C ARG A 301 29.12 14.32 41.92
N PRO A 302 30.37 13.82 41.71
CA PRO A 302 30.85 12.65 40.94
C PRO A 302 32.00 11.84 41.64
N LYS A 303 32.78 11.06 40.85
CA LYS A 303 34.09 10.38 41.13
C LYS A 303 34.01 8.99 41.81
N GLY A 304 34.94 8.05 41.57
CA GLY A 304 35.97 8.01 40.52
C GLY A 304 37.25 7.22 40.88
N GLY A 305 37.85 6.52 39.91
CA GLY A 305 39.10 5.76 40.07
C GLY A 305 38.93 4.33 40.63
N LEU A 306 39.91 3.42 40.49
CA LEU A 306 41.20 3.52 39.79
C LEU A 306 41.63 2.18 39.14
N GLU A 307 42.56 2.34 38.22
CA GLU A 307 43.31 1.33 37.46
C GLU A 307 44.16 0.41 38.35
N HIS A 308 44.42 -0.83 37.89
CA HIS A 308 45.78 -1.43 37.73
C HIS A 308 45.64 -2.77 36.98
N VAL A 309 46.31 -3.08 35.85
CA VAL A 309 47.75 -3.13 35.49
C VAL A 309 48.34 -4.56 35.63
N GLY A 310 48.83 -5.10 34.52
CA GLY A 310 49.65 -6.33 34.43
C GLY A 310 48.87 -7.63 34.09
N GLY A 311 49.43 -8.61 33.35
CA GLY A 311 50.70 -8.56 32.60
C GLY A 311 51.34 -9.92 32.28
N ARG A 312 51.24 -10.37 31.02
CA ARG A 312 52.06 -11.41 30.32
C ARG A 312 51.94 -12.90 30.70
N SER A 313 51.32 -13.61 29.76
CA SER A 313 51.56 -14.96 29.21
C SER A 313 52.78 -15.81 29.64
N ARG A 314 52.51 -17.12 29.87
CA ARG A 314 53.23 -18.37 29.50
C ARG A 314 52.28 -19.55 29.90
N ILE A 315 52.29 -20.78 29.36
CA ILE A 315 53.18 -21.53 28.45
C ILE A 315 52.30 -22.52 27.62
N SER A 316 52.46 -22.57 26.29
CA SER A 316 52.93 -23.72 25.46
C SER A 316 52.21 -25.09 25.55
N GLN A 317 52.00 -25.66 24.36
CA GLN A 317 51.46 -27.00 24.05
C GLN A 317 52.38 -28.16 24.48
N GLN A 318 51.83 -29.38 24.57
CA GLN A 318 52.37 -30.55 23.85
C GLN A 318 51.35 -31.70 23.74
N GLY A 319 51.51 -32.55 22.72
CA GLY A 319 50.63 -33.70 22.42
C GLY A 319 50.44 -33.89 20.90
N LYS A 320 51.11 -34.88 20.30
CA LYS A 320 51.04 -35.25 18.88
C LYS A 320 50.82 -36.75 18.72
N ASP A 321 50.42 -37.13 17.49
CA ASP A 321 50.57 -38.41 16.78
C ASP A 321 49.23 -38.96 16.25
N GLY A 322 49.10 -39.45 15.01
CA GLY A 322 50.05 -39.37 13.87
C GLY A 322 49.65 -40.27 12.68
N HIS A 323 49.50 -39.68 11.47
CA HIS A 323 49.24 -40.36 10.18
C HIS A 323 47.94 -41.22 10.10
N GLY A 324 47.43 -41.65 8.93
CA GLY A 324 47.74 -41.37 7.52
C GLY A 324 46.68 -42.04 6.62
N GLY A 325 46.28 -41.42 5.51
CA GLY A 325 45.14 -41.87 4.68
C GLY A 325 45.48 -42.86 3.56
N LEU A 326 44.44 -43.42 2.91
CA LEU A 326 44.56 -44.24 1.69
C LEU A 326 43.33 -44.08 0.76
N HIS A 327 43.54 -44.41 -0.52
CA HIS A 327 42.55 -44.39 -1.62
C HIS A 327 41.42 -45.44 -1.42
N ARG A 328 40.32 -45.52 -2.20
CA ARG A 328 40.13 -45.20 -3.64
C ARG A 328 38.63 -45.09 -3.97
N ALA A 329 38.29 -44.44 -5.10
CA ALA A 329 36.96 -44.43 -5.72
C ALA A 329 36.95 -45.35 -6.98
N PRO A 330 35.94 -45.26 -7.87
CA PRO A 330 34.49 -45.45 -7.73
C PRO A 330 34.05 -46.72 -8.52
N ASP A 331 32.75 -46.90 -8.81
CA ASP A 331 32.36 -47.21 -10.20
C ASP A 331 30.89 -46.85 -10.54
N ASN A 332 30.57 -46.81 -11.83
CA ASN A 332 29.26 -46.48 -12.40
C ASN A 332 28.40 -47.74 -12.70
N LEU A 333 27.11 -47.53 -13.01
CA LEU A 333 26.53 -48.03 -14.26
C LEU A 333 25.16 -47.40 -14.57
N HIS A 334 24.82 -47.31 -15.86
CA HIS A 334 23.53 -46.80 -16.37
C HIS A 334 22.53 -47.95 -16.61
N GLY A 335 21.23 -47.66 -16.62
CA GLY A 335 20.18 -48.59 -17.07
C GLY A 335 18.85 -47.90 -17.36
N ARG A 336 18.50 -47.75 -18.64
CA ARG A 336 17.25 -47.11 -19.12
C ARG A 336 16.09 -48.10 -19.22
N GLY A 337 14.88 -47.58 -18.98
CA GLY A 337 13.65 -48.02 -19.66
C GLY A 337 12.79 -49.04 -18.90
N SER A 338 11.52 -49.22 -19.27
CA SER A 338 10.67 -48.39 -20.16
C SER A 338 9.21 -48.88 -20.13
N GLU A 339 8.28 -47.93 -20.26
CA GLU A 339 6.94 -48.10 -20.86
C GLU A 339 5.86 -48.97 -20.17
N GLN A 340 4.65 -48.39 -20.10
CA GLN A 340 3.33 -49.03 -20.33
C GLN A 340 2.83 -50.06 -19.28
N THR A 341 1.52 -50.24 -19.02
CA THR A 341 0.27 -49.59 -19.50
C THR A 341 -0.86 -49.81 -18.48
N ASP A 342 -1.89 -48.94 -18.50
CA ASP A 342 -3.34 -49.25 -18.35
C ASP A 342 -3.89 -50.00 -17.09
N VAL A 343 -5.20 -50.08 -16.82
CA VAL A 343 -6.35 -49.16 -17.04
C VAL A 343 -7.38 -49.38 -15.91
N SER A 344 -8.15 -48.33 -15.64
CA SER A 344 -9.34 -48.13 -14.79
C SER A 344 -10.12 -49.25 -14.04
N SER A 345 -10.86 -48.76 -13.03
CA SER A 345 -12.31 -48.99 -12.77
C SER A 345 -12.86 -50.28 -12.12
N SER A 346 -13.72 -50.04 -11.10
CA SER A 346 -15.04 -50.68 -10.84
C SER A 346 -15.15 -52.20 -10.55
N SER A 347 -16.12 -52.70 -9.78
CA SER A 347 -17.04 -52.08 -8.79
C SER A 347 -17.84 -53.17 -8.03
N HIS A 348 -18.52 -52.77 -6.94
CA HIS A 348 -19.77 -53.33 -6.39
C HIS A 348 -19.92 -54.82 -5.98
N THR A 349 -20.50 -54.97 -4.77
CA THR A 349 -21.47 -56.02 -4.33
C THR A 349 -20.97 -57.47 -4.10
N SER A 350 -21.58 -58.29 -3.22
CA SER A 350 -22.79 -58.11 -2.36
C SER A 350 -22.77 -58.97 -1.07
N ASN A 351 -23.62 -58.55 -0.13
CA ASN A 351 -24.11 -59.18 1.11
C ASN A 351 -24.08 -60.72 1.26
N ALA A 352 -23.91 -61.15 2.52
CA ALA A 352 -24.70 -62.23 3.12
C ALA A 352 -24.98 -61.93 4.62
N ASN A 353 -26.19 -62.23 5.11
CA ASN A 353 -26.59 -62.04 6.52
C ASN A 353 -26.48 -63.36 7.31
N GLY A 354 -26.23 -63.28 8.64
CA GLY A 354 -26.12 -64.44 9.54
C GLY A 354 -26.59 -64.14 10.97
N LEU A 355 -27.89 -64.39 11.22
CA LEU A 355 -28.68 -64.01 12.39
C LEU A 355 -28.31 -64.64 13.77
N HIS A 356 -28.80 -63.96 14.82
CA HIS A 356 -29.20 -64.45 16.16
C HIS A 356 -28.16 -64.79 17.26
N GLY A 357 -28.57 -64.50 18.51
CA GLY A 357 -27.91 -64.86 19.77
C GLY A 357 -28.00 -63.72 20.80
N ALA A 358 -28.65 -63.92 21.95
CA ALA A 358 -28.92 -62.85 22.93
C ALA A 358 -28.78 -63.31 24.40
N GLU A 359 -28.80 -62.30 25.29
CA GLU A 359 -29.02 -62.37 26.75
C GLU A 359 -27.86 -62.72 27.72
N ASN A 360 -27.45 -61.69 28.48
CA ASN A 360 -27.39 -61.63 29.95
C ASN A 360 -26.59 -62.66 30.78
N GLY A 361 -25.53 -62.17 31.43
CA GLY A 361 -25.54 -62.16 32.91
C GLY A 361 -24.22 -62.36 33.68
N ARG A 362 -24.14 -61.65 34.83
CA ARG A 362 -23.29 -61.90 36.04
C ARG A 362 -21.79 -61.56 36.01
N LYS A 363 -21.46 -60.44 36.68
CA LYS A 363 -20.33 -60.25 37.62
C LYS A 363 -20.47 -61.23 38.83
N PRO A 364 -19.46 -61.51 39.71
CA PRO A 364 -18.60 -60.49 40.38
C PRO A 364 -17.17 -60.95 40.86
N VAL A 365 -16.63 -60.17 41.82
CA VAL A 365 -15.44 -60.37 42.70
C VAL A 365 -14.13 -59.70 42.23
N GLU A 366 -13.31 -59.30 43.22
CA GLU A 366 -12.30 -58.23 43.19
C GLU A 366 -10.90 -58.74 43.59
N ALA A 367 -9.85 -58.00 43.21
CA ALA A 367 -8.66 -57.66 44.03
C ALA A 367 -7.54 -57.02 43.16
N PRO A 368 -6.61 -56.23 43.75
CA PRO A 368 -6.75 -55.28 44.84
C PRO A 368 -6.33 -53.86 44.42
N GLU A 369 -6.43 -52.87 45.32
CA GLU A 369 -5.85 -51.54 45.08
C GLU A 369 -4.31 -51.54 45.18
N GLY A 370 -3.67 -50.63 44.42
CA GLY A 370 -2.30 -50.20 44.72
C GLY A 370 -1.34 -50.15 43.53
N PHE A 371 -1.41 -49.09 42.70
CA PHE A 371 -0.29 -48.33 42.11
C PHE A 371 -0.85 -47.28 41.14
N LYS A 372 -0.56 -45.99 41.35
CA LYS A 372 -0.98 -44.90 40.44
C LYS A 372 0.16 -44.52 39.47
N PRO A 373 0.02 -44.70 38.14
CA PRO A 373 0.96 -44.16 37.17
C PRO A 373 0.87 -42.63 37.08
N ILE A 374 1.96 -41.99 36.66
CA ILE A 374 2.17 -40.53 36.70
C ILE A 374 1.34 -39.82 35.62
N GLN A 375 0.12 -39.39 35.94
CA GLN A 375 -0.73 -38.58 35.05
C GLN A 375 -0.15 -37.18 34.74
N ARG A 376 0.83 -36.70 35.51
CA ARG A 376 1.31 -35.30 35.47
C ARG A 376 2.13 -34.90 34.23
N ARG A 377 2.35 -35.81 33.27
CA ARG A 377 3.09 -35.54 32.02
C ARG A 377 2.18 -35.40 30.79
N GLN A 378 1.08 -36.15 30.70
CA GLN A 378 0.14 -36.08 29.57
C GLN A 378 -0.64 -34.76 29.55
N THR A 379 -1.12 -34.31 30.72
CA THR A 379 -1.83 -33.03 30.87
C THR A 379 -1.00 -31.81 30.47
N GLY A 380 0.35 -31.91 30.47
CA GLY A 380 1.23 -30.86 29.97
C GLY A 380 1.23 -30.77 28.44
N MET A 381 1.29 -31.91 27.74
CA MET A 381 1.30 -31.94 26.28
C MET A 381 -0.05 -31.54 25.70
N GLU A 382 -1.16 -32.04 26.26
CA GLU A 382 -2.51 -31.63 25.85
C GLU A 382 -2.73 -30.10 25.94
N ASN A 383 -2.19 -29.44 26.97
CA ASN A 383 -2.36 -28.00 27.14
C ASN A 383 -1.52 -27.20 26.13
N VAL A 384 -0.33 -27.70 25.76
CA VAL A 384 0.50 -27.10 24.69
C VAL A 384 -0.17 -27.29 23.32
N GLU A 385 -0.74 -28.46 23.05
CA GLU A 385 -1.49 -28.73 21.81
C GLU A 385 -2.74 -27.85 21.69
N LYS A 386 -3.51 -27.69 22.78
CA LYS A 386 -4.67 -26.79 22.82
C LYS A 386 -4.27 -25.33 22.58
N GLN A 387 -3.18 -24.85 23.20
CA GLN A 387 -2.66 -23.50 22.97
C GLN A 387 -2.15 -23.30 21.54
N ALA A 388 -1.44 -24.27 20.97
CA ALA A 388 -0.97 -24.21 19.58
C ALA A 388 -2.14 -24.18 18.58
N GLN A 389 -3.20 -24.95 18.84
CA GLN A 389 -4.41 -24.97 18.01
C GLN A 389 -5.24 -23.69 18.15
N GLU A 390 -5.26 -23.07 19.34
CA GLU A 390 -5.89 -21.75 19.56
C GLU A 390 -5.13 -20.63 18.83
N GLU A 391 -3.80 -20.56 18.98
CA GLU A 391 -2.97 -19.58 18.27
C GLU A 391 -3.02 -19.77 16.74
N LYS A 392 -3.10 -21.03 16.27
CA LYS A 392 -3.35 -21.32 14.84
C LYS A 392 -4.68 -20.73 14.37
N ARG A 393 -5.79 -21.00 15.06
CA ARG A 393 -7.11 -20.41 14.73
C ARG A 393 -7.07 -18.89 14.79
N LYS A 394 -6.39 -18.31 15.79
CA LYS A 394 -6.18 -16.87 15.94
C LYS A 394 -5.49 -16.27 14.72
N SER A 395 -4.41 -16.90 14.25
CA SER A 395 -3.72 -16.49 13.02
C SER A 395 -4.58 -16.66 11.76
N GLU A 396 -5.43 -17.69 11.69
CA GLU A 396 -6.38 -17.90 10.58
C GLU A 396 -7.47 -16.80 10.52
N TYR A 397 -8.02 -16.37 11.66
CA TYR A 397 -8.97 -15.24 11.68
C TYR A 397 -8.28 -13.89 11.51
N ALA A 398 -7.03 -13.73 11.99
CA ALA A 398 -6.25 -12.52 11.73
C ALA A 398 -6.04 -12.29 10.22
N GLU A 399 -5.66 -13.33 9.49
CA GLU A 399 -5.48 -13.22 8.03
C GLU A 399 -6.80 -12.97 7.29
N LYS A 400 -7.93 -13.54 7.76
CA LYS A 400 -9.27 -13.21 7.24
C LYS A 400 -9.65 -11.75 7.48
N ILE A 401 -9.40 -11.21 8.68
CA ILE A 401 -9.60 -9.80 9.02
C ILE A 401 -8.73 -8.90 8.12
N ARG A 402 -7.46 -9.27 7.94
CA ARG A 402 -6.49 -8.56 7.11
C ARG A 402 -6.94 -8.49 5.65
N GLN A 403 -7.38 -9.61 5.10
CA GLN A 403 -7.88 -9.70 3.72
C GLN A 403 -9.22 -8.97 3.56
N ALA A 404 -10.11 -8.99 4.56
CA ALA A 404 -11.37 -8.24 4.53
C ALA A 404 -11.13 -6.72 4.48
N VAL A 405 -10.24 -6.19 5.33
CA VAL A 405 -9.82 -4.77 5.34
C VAL A 405 -9.19 -4.38 4.00
N LYS A 406 -8.26 -5.21 3.50
CA LYS A 406 -7.57 -4.98 2.22
C LYS A 406 -8.52 -4.94 1.03
N LEU A 407 -9.38 -5.95 0.89
CA LEU A 407 -10.36 -6.01 -0.20
C LEU A 407 -11.36 -4.86 -0.11
N HIS A 408 -11.82 -4.49 1.10
CA HIS A 408 -12.71 -3.33 1.26
C HIS A 408 -12.03 -2.04 0.78
N TYR A 409 -10.82 -1.73 1.26
CA TYR A 409 -10.07 -0.54 0.84
C TYR A 409 -9.88 -0.51 -0.68
N LEU A 410 -9.38 -1.60 -1.27
CA LEU A 410 -9.09 -1.66 -2.70
C LEU A 410 -10.37 -1.54 -3.56
N ARG A 411 -11.50 -2.12 -3.15
CA ARG A 411 -12.82 -1.94 -3.83
C ARG A 411 -13.26 -0.48 -3.84
N THR A 412 -13.11 0.26 -2.73
CA THR A 412 -13.49 1.68 -2.69
C THR A 412 -12.67 2.54 -3.67
N THR A 413 -11.46 2.12 -4.04
CA THR A 413 -10.61 2.81 -5.04
C THR A 413 -11.03 2.59 -6.50
N LEU A 414 -12.10 1.83 -6.75
CA LEU A 414 -12.73 1.64 -8.06
C LEU A 414 -14.09 2.35 -8.18
N THR A 415 -14.64 2.87 -7.08
CA THR A 415 -15.99 3.43 -7.05
C THR A 415 -16.01 4.88 -7.53
N ILE A 416 -16.09 5.09 -8.85
CA ILE A 416 -16.26 6.42 -9.46
C ILE A 416 -17.72 6.88 -9.32
N ASN A 417 -18.11 7.21 -8.10
CA ASN A 417 -19.17 8.18 -7.87
C ASN A 417 -18.72 9.55 -8.44
N SER A 418 -19.65 10.43 -8.84
CA SER A 418 -19.37 11.67 -9.59
C SER A 418 -18.70 12.81 -8.78
N LYS A 419 -17.81 12.47 -7.86
CA LYS A 419 -16.93 13.35 -7.08
C LYS A 419 -15.49 12.83 -7.24
N PRO A 420 -14.43 13.65 -7.10
CA PRO A 420 -13.07 13.14 -7.08
C PRO A 420 -12.95 12.07 -5.99
N ALA A 421 -12.45 10.88 -6.37
CA ALA A 421 -12.38 9.74 -5.47
C ALA A 421 -11.52 10.08 -4.24
N SER A 422 -12.04 9.78 -3.03
CA SER A 422 -11.30 10.00 -1.78
C SER A 422 -10.01 9.17 -1.75
N ARG A 423 -10.04 7.99 -2.39
CA ARG A 423 -8.94 7.03 -2.49
C ARG A 423 -8.59 6.74 -3.94
N ASP A 424 -7.31 6.72 -4.20
CA ASP A 424 -6.67 6.53 -5.51
C ASP A 424 -5.60 5.44 -5.40
N GLN A 425 -4.84 5.21 -6.48
CA GLN A 425 -3.76 4.22 -6.50
C GLN A 425 -2.65 4.53 -5.48
N LEU A 426 -2.23 5.79 -5.38
CA LEU A 426 -1.15 6.23 -4.50
C LEU A 426 -1.52 6.02 -3.02
N LYS A 427 -2.76 6.36 -2.64
CA LYS A 427 -3.29 6.10 -1.29
C LYS A 427 -3.45 4.60 -1.01
N ALA A 428 -3.83 3.79 -1.99
CA ALA A 428 -3.89 2.34 -1.84
C ALA A 428 -2.51 1.70 -1.65
N VAL A 429 -1.50 2.16 -2.41
CA VAL A 429 -0.10 1.75 -2.22
C VAL A 429 0.38 2.14 -0.83
N LYS A 430 0.19 3.41 -0.41
CA LYS A 430 0.57 3.87 0.94
C LYS A 430 -0.15 3.08 2.04
N PHE A 431 -1.45 2.82 1.90
CA PHE A 431 -2.24 2.10 2.89
C PHE A 431 -1.76 0.65 3.11
N LEU A 432 -1.24 -0.01 2.08
CA LEU A 432 -0.79 -1.41 2.15
C LEU A 432 0.72 -1.59 2.37
N HIS A 433 1.54 -0.62 1.95
CA HIS A 433 2.99 -0.75 1.82
C HIS A 433 3.80 0.47 2.31
N GLY A 434 3.17 1.48 2.91
CA GLY A 434 3.84 2.64 3.50
C GLY A 434 4.59 3.47 2.46
N ALA A 435 5.93 3.49 2.54
CA ALA A 435 6.83 4.16 1.59
C ALA A 435 7.18 3.29 0.34
N ASN A 436 6.49 2.18 0.13
CA ASN A 436 6.60 1.29 -1.04
C ASN A 436 8.04 0.88 -1.45
N LEU A 437 8.92 0.64 -0.46
CA LEU A 437 10.35 0.36 -0.69
C LEU A 437 10.63 -0.82 -1.66
N ASN A 438 9.67 -1.72 -1.88
CA ASN A 438 9.79 -2.88 -2.77
C ASN A 438 9.22 -2.65 -4.20
N ASN A 439 8.79 -1.42 -4.53
CA ASN A 439 8.13 -1.05 -5.80
C ASN A 439 6.92 -1.94 -6.15
N ILE A 440 6.06 -2.19 -5.14
CA ILE A 440 4.86 -2.99 -5.31
C ILE A 440 3.82 -2.21 -6.13
N ASN A 441 3.31 -2.87 -7.17
CA ASN A 441 2.28 -2.36 -8.05
C ASN A 441 0.94 -3.03 -7.77
N LEU A 442 -0.14 -2.24 -7.83
CA LEU A 442 -1.52 -2.67 -7.59
C LEU A 442 -2.36 -2.76 -8.88
N CYS A 443 -1.77 -2.58 -10.05
CA CYS A 443 -2.44 -2.78 -11.33
C CYS A 443 -1.46 -3.22 -12.43
N PHE A 444 -1.98 -3.75 -13.53
CA PHE A 444 -1.23 -3.93 -14.76
C PHE A 444 -2.04 -3.46 -15.97
N ASP A 445 -1.63 -2.36 -16.58
CA ASP A 445 -2.34 -1.71 -17.69
C ASP A 445 -1.57 -1.73 -19.01
N TYR A 446 -2.03 -2.59 -19.93
CA TYR A 446 -1.51 -2.80 -21.29
C TYR A 446 -2.52 -2.27 -22.35
N SER A 447 -3.39 -1.30 -22.04
CA SER A 447 -4.34 -0.73 -23.01
C SER A 447 -3.66 0.01 -24.18
N GLU A 448 -2.59 0.77 -23.89
CA GLU A 448 -1.93 1.66 -24.86
C GLU A 448 -0.58 1.11 -25.37
N ALA A 449 -0.09 0.02 -24.78
CA ALA A 449 1.17 -0.64 -25.14
C ALA A 449 1.13 -1.29 -26.55
N PRO A 450 2.27 -1.74 -27.13
CA PRO A 450 2.31 -2.22 -28.51
C PRO A 450 1.34 -3.38 -28.81
N PRO A 451 0.62 -3.34 -29.97
CA PRO A 451 -0.35 -4.37 -30.34
C PRO A 451 0.29 -5.66 -30.86
N GLU A 452 1.55 -5.62 -31.30
CA GLU A 452 2.32 -6.79 -31.73
C GLU A 452 3.57 -6.91 -30.84
N ILE A 453 3.86 -8.11 -30.34
CA ILE A 453 4.98 -8.35 -29.41
C ILE A 453 5.44 -9.81 -29.41
N TYR A 454 6.73 -10.04 -29.16
CA TYR A 454 7.29 -11.38 -28.86
C TYR A 454 7.29 -11.65 -27.35
N GLU A 455 7.06 -12.91 -26.95
CA GLU A 455 7.00 -13.31 -25.54
C GLU A 455 8.26 -12.93 -24.73
N ASP A 456 9.45 -13.08 -25.31
CA ASP A 456 10.71 -12.75 -24.63
C ASP A 456 10.93 -11.23 -24.53
N SER A 457 10.50 -10.45 -25.53
CA SER A 457 10.51 -8.98 -25.46
C SER A 457 9.54 -8.47 -24.39
N PHE A 458 8.35 -9.08 -24.26
CA PHE A 458 7.41 -8.77 -23.20
C PHE A 458 8.03 -9.03 -21.81
N LYS A 459 8.59 -10.22 -21.58
CA LYS A 459 9.27 -10.55 -20.33
C LYS A 459 10.37 -9.55 -20.00
N GLN A 460 11.31 -9.30 -20.91
CA GLN A 460 12.39 -8.33 -20.69
C GLN A 460 11.87 -6.89 -20.41
N SER A 461 10.72 -6.51 -20.98
CA SER A 461 10.14 -5.17 -20.76
C SER A 461 9.43 -5.07 -19.40
N TYR A 462 8.77 -6.12 -18.90
CA TYR A 462 7.89 -6.04 -17.73
C TYR A 462 8.30 -6.91 -16.52
N ASP A 463 9.30 -7.79 -16.61
CA ASP A 463 9.71 -8.67 -15.49
C ASP A 463 10.34 -7.94 -14.30
N HIS A 464 10.64 -6.64 -14.41
CA HIS A 464 10.99 -5.82 -13.24
C HIS A 464 9.79 -5.52 -12.32
N ILE A 465 8.55 -5.64 -12.81
CA ILE A 465 7.36 -5.27 -12.04
C ILE A 465 7.09 -6.29 -10.93
N ASN A 466 7.00 -5.81 -9.69
CA ASN A 466 6.53 -6.56 -8.52
C ASN A 466 5.06 -6.26 -8.27
N PHE A 467 4.25 -7.29 -8.02
CA PHE A 467 2.82 -7.16 -7.74
C PHE A 467 2.47 -7.56 -6.30
N ASP A 468 1.41 -6.96 -5.77
CA ASP A 468 0.71 -7.56 -4.63
C ASP A 468 -0.11 -8.78 -5.09
N GLN A 469 -0.47 -9.67 -4.16
CA GLN A 469 -1.33 -10.83 -4.42
C GLN A 469 -2.76 -10.42 -4.87
N VAL A 470 -3.17 -9.17 -4.60
CA VAL A 470 -4.45 -8.55 -4.98
C VAL A 470 -4.19 -7.34 -5.87
N LEU A 471 -4.66 -7.38 -7.12
CA LEU A 471 -4.64 -6.21 -8.02
C LEU A 471 -5.98 -5.47 -8.01
N ARG A 472 -5.93 -4.13 -8.03
CA ARG A 472 -7.06 -3.23 -8.32
C ARG A 472 -7.62 -3.53 -9.70
N TYR A 473 -6.75 -3.60 -10.71
CA TYR A 473 -7.18 -3.93 -12.06
C TYR A 473 -6.07 -4.52 -12.94
N VAL A 474 -6.49 -5.24 -13.97
CA VAL A 474 -5.68 -5.65 -15.12
C VAL A 474 -6.40 -5.21 -16.39
N SER A 475 -5.67 -4.67 -17.36
CA SER A 475 -6.20 -4.11 -18.61
C SER A 475 -5.35 -4.58 -19.79
N PHE A 476 -5.98 -5.11 -20.84
CA PHE A 476 -5.33 -5.55 -22.07
C PHE A 476 -6.07 -5.03 -23.30
N ARG A 477 -5.33 -4.45 -24.27
CA ARG A 477 -5.81 -4.27 -25.64
C ARG A 477 -5.84 -5.60 -26.41
N ARG A 478 -6.29 -5.58 -27.67
CA ARG A 478 -5.98 -6.66 -28.61
C ARG A 478 -4.46 -6.76 -28.87
N ILE A 479 -3.84 -7.86 -28.43
CA ILE A 479 -2.42 -8.19 -28.65
C ILE A 479 -2.31 -9.36 -29.63
N GLU A 480 -1.43 -9.27 -30.61
CA GLU A 480 -1.10 -10.36 -31.53
C GLU A 480 0.34 -10.86 -31.25
N LEU A 481 0.44 -12.02 -30.58
CA LEU A 481 1.70 -12.58 -30.09
C LEU A 481 2.53 -13.17 -31.25
N GLN A 482 3.65 -12.52 -31.57
CA GLN A 482 4.51 -12.90 -32.69
C GLN A 482 5.31 -14.16 -32.39
N LYS A 483 5.42 -15.04 -33.39
CA LYS A 483 6.13 -16.32 -33.28
C LYS A 483 7.58 -16.16 -33.76
N PRO A 484 8.58 -16.67 -33.02
CA PRO A 484 9.98 -16.53 -33.42
C PRO A 484 10.23 -17.17 -34.80
N PRO A 485 11.05 -16.55 -35.67
CA PRO A 485 11.21 -16.97 -37.05
C PRO A 485 11.78 -18.39 -37.15
N VAL A 486 10.93 -19.34 -37.56
CA VAL A 486 11.29 -20.75 -37.67
C VAL A 486 12.28 -20.95 -38.82
N SER A 487 13.47 -21.45 -38.50
CA SER A 487 14.54 -21.65 -39.49
C SER A 487 14.06 -22.43 -40.72
N ALA A 488 14.49 -22.01 -41.92
CA ALA A 488 13.98 -22.53 -43.19
C ALA A 488 14.08 -24.08 -43.33
N VAL A 489 15.06 -24.69 -42.65
CA VAL A 489 15.22 -26.15 -42.55
C VAL A 489 14.10 -26.80 -41.73
N LYS A 490 13.79 -26.26 -40.54
CA LYS A 490 12.64 -26.73 -39.73
C LYS A 490 11.32 -26.44 -40.44
N ALA A 491 11.18 -25.29 -41.10
CA ALA A 491 9.98 -24.91 -41.87
C ALA A 491 9.69 -25.85 -43.05
N ARG A 492 10.72 -26.44 -43.68
CA ARG A 492 10.54 -27.52 -44.67
C ARG A 492 10.11 -28.84 -44.03
N LEU A 493 10.68 -29.21 -42.87
CA LEU A 493 10.34 -30.44 -42.15
C LEU A 493 8.91 -30.43 -41.58
N THR A 494 8.43 -29.29 -41.09
CA THR A 494 7.04 -29.16 -40.60
C THR A 494 6.01 -29.16 -41.73
N ARG A 495 6.38 -28.73 -42.95
CA ARG A 495 5.47 -28.68 -44.11
C ARG A 495 4.97 -30.05 -44.56
N ASN A 496 5.74 -31.11 -44.31
CA ASN A 496 5.34 -32.50 -44.57
C ASN A 496 4.56 -33.14 -43.40
N ARG A 497 4.24 -32.37 -42.35
CA ARG A 497 3.55 -32.85 -41.14
C ARG A 497 2.29 -32.05 -40.80
N THR A 498 1.68 -31.43 -41.80
CA THR A 498 0.37 -30.77 -41.69
C THR A 498 -0.77 -31.80 -41.62
N GLN A 499 -0.83 -32.55 -40.51
CA GLN A 499 -2.15 -32.88 -39.96
C GLN A 499 -2.84 -31.54 -39.66
N ALA A 500 -4.08 -31.36 -40.12
CA ALA A 500 -4.84 -30.17 -39.76
C ALA A 500 -4.96 -30.11 -38.22
N SER A 501 -4.43 -29.06 -37.60
CA SER A 501 -4.52 -28.93 -36.16
C SER A 501 -5.98 -28.68 -35.77
N ASN A 502 -6.57 -29.54 -34.94
CA ASN A 502 -7.94 -29.42 -34.42
C ASN A 502 -8.13 -28.22 -33.45
N LYS A 503 -7.28 -27.19 -33.53
CA LYS A 503 -7.52 -25.88 -32.90
C LYS A 503 -8.56 -25.12 -33.72
N GLY A 504 -9.57 -24.58 -33.05
CA GLY A 504 -10.56 -23.68 -33.67
C GLY A 504 -9.97 -22.31 -34.03
N ARG A 505 -10.80 -21.43 -34.62
CA ARG A 505 -10.40 -20.08 -35.06
C ARG A 505 -10.12 -19.09 -33.91
N GLY A 506 -10.63 -19.38 -32.71
CA GLY A 506 -10.51 -18.48 -31.55
C GLY A 506 -9.08 -18.38 -31.02
N ARG A 507 -8.69 -17.18 -30.59
CA ARG A 507 -7.35 -16.86 -30.07
C ARG A 507 -7.06 -17.52 -28.72
N ASP A 508 -5.76 -17.67 -28.44
CA ASP A 508 -5.18 -18.15 -27.19
C ASP A 508 -3.98 -17.31 -26.69
N ASP A 509 -3.68 -16.17 -27.33
CA ASP A 509 -2.49 -15.34 -27.03
C ASP A 509 -2.46 -14.74 -25.60
N LEU A 510 -3.59 -14.25 -25.08
CA LEU A 510 -3.66 -13.71 -23.71
C LEU A 510 -3.28 -14.72 -22.61
N THR A 511 -3.35 -16.04 -22.89
CA THR A 511 -3.00 -17.07 -21.90
C THR A 511 -1.55 -16.96 -21.43
N VAL A 512 -0.63 -16.43 -22.26
CA VAL A 512 0.77 -16.19 -21.88
C VAL A 512 0.85 -15.10 -20.79
N PHE A 513 0.13 -14.00 -20.98
CA PHE A 513 0.15 -12.83 -20.11
C PHE A 513 -0.53 -13.11 -18.76
N PHE A 514 -1.65 -13.84 -18.76
CA PHE A 514 -2.28 -14.29 -17.51
C PHE A 514 -1.45 -15.35 -16.76
N ASN A 515 -0.76 -16.26 -17.47
CA ASN A 515 0.19 -17.17 -16.81
C ASN A 515 1.42 -16.44 -16.25
N TRP A 516 1.85 -15.33 -16.86
CA TRP A 516 2.89 -14.46 -16.30
C TRP A 516 2.42 -13.78 -15.00
N LEU A 517 1.22 -13.17 -14.97
CA LEU A 517 0.63 -12.60 -13.74
C LEU A 517 0.54 -13.64 -12.61
N LYS A 518 0.15 -14.87 -12.94
CA LYS A 518 0.12 -16.01 -12.01
C LYS A 518 1.53 -16.37 -11.51
N GLY A 519 2.52 -16.40 -12.41
CA GLY A 519 3.93 -16.62 -12.07
C GLY A 519 4.52 -15.54 -11.15
N LYS A 520 4.04 -14.30 -11.28
CA LYS A 520 4.32 -13.18 -10.38
C LYS A 520 3.62 -13.26 -9.01
N GLY A 521 2.81 -14.29 -8.77
CA GLY A 521 2.17 -14.54 -7.47
C GLY A 521 0.83 -13.84 -7.24
N VAL A 522 0.25 -13.21 -8.28
CA VAL A 522 -1.10 -12.64 -8.23
C VAL A 522 -2.12 -13.77 -8.02
N LYS A 523 -3.13 -13.52 -7.17
CA LYS A 523 -4.19 -14.49 -6.83
C LYS A 523 -5.60 -13.92 -6.98
N HIS A 524 -5.75 -12.60 -6.87
CA HIS A 524 -7.04 -11.91 -6.87
C HIS A 524 -6.93 -10.64 -7.73
N ILE A 525 -7.93 -10.38 -8.57
CA ILE A 525 -7.97 -9.22 -9.47
C ILE A 525 -9.36 -8.60 -9.39
N LEU A 526 -9.47 -7.38 -8.86
CA LEU A 526 -10.78 -6.75 -8.64
C LEU A 526 -11.49 -6.38 -9.95
N LYS A 527 -10.79 -5.80 -10.95
CA LYS A 527 -11.35 -5.51 -12.29
C LYS A 527 -10.46 -6.07 -13.40
N VAL A 528 -10.99 -6.96 -14.25
CA VAL A 528 -10.33 -7.41 -15.49
C VAL A 528 -10.99 -6.73 -16.68
N MET A 529 -10.20 -6.04 -17.50
CA MET A 529 -10.63 -5.44 -18.77
C MET A 529 -9.83 -6.05 -19.93
N VAL A 530 -10.53 -6.50 -20.98
CA VAL A 530 -9.90 -7.07 -22.18
C VAL A 530 -10.63 -6.62 -23.44
N ASP A 531 -9.92 -5.97 -24.36
CA ASP A 531 -10.41 -5.76 -25.72
C ASP A 531 -10.28 -7.04 -26.57
N ASP A 532 -11.44 -7.62 -26.90
CA ASP A 532 -11.62 -8.83 -27.67
C ASP A 532 -12.83 -8.73 -28.63
N LEU A 533 -13.22 -7.50 -28.98
CA LEU A 533 -14.42 -7.22 -29.80
C LEU A 533 -14.24 -7.62 -31.27
N LYS A 534 -13.02 -7.55 -31.78
CA LYS A 534 -12.66 -7.81 -33.19
C LYS A 534 -12.48 -9.31 -33.47
N ASP A 535 -13.05 -9.82 -34.56
CA ASP A 535 -12.86 -11.21 -35.00
C ASP A 535 -11.44 -11.45 -35.58
N PRO A 536 -10.82 -12.63 -35.33
CA PRO A 536 -11.20 -13.60 -34.30
C PRO A 536 -10.98 -13.03 -32.90
N SER A 537 -11.95 -13.30 -32.02
CA SER A 537 -11.87 -13.12 -30.57
C SER A 537 -11.28 -14.36 -29.89
N HIS A 538 -11.14 -14.35 -28.57
CA HIS A 538 -10.64 -15.49 -27.81
C HIS A 538 -11.61 -16.65 -27.76
N SER A 539 -11.05 -17.86 -27.82
CA SER A 539 -11.80 -19.07 -27.51
C SER A 539 -12.26 -19.05 -26.05
N ASP A 540 -13.42 -19.64 -25.76
CA ASP A 540 -13.94 -19.72 -24.39
C ASP A 540 -12.99 -20.49 -23.46
N LYS A 541 -12.31 -21.52 -23.99
CA LYS A 541 -11.20 -22.18 -23.31
C LYS A 541 -10.03 -21.24 -22.95
N ALA A 542 -9.66 -20.30 -23.83
CA ALA A 542 -8.59 -19.36 -23.51
C ALA A 542 -9.02 -18.37 -22.41
N LEU A 543 -10.26 -17.91 -22.42
CA LEU A 543 -10.83 -17.08 -21.34
C LEU A 543 -10.85 -17.85 -20.01
N GLU A 544 -11.29 -19.10 -20.02
CA GLU A 544 -11.22 -19.99 -18.85
C GLU A 544 -9.78 -20.18 -18.34
N ASP A 545 -8.83 -20.50 -19.23
CA ASP A 545 -7.43 -20.73 -18.86
C ASP A 545 -6.74 -19.44 -18.35
N CYS A 546 -7.19 -18.26 -18.81
CA CYS A 546 -6.76 -16.95 -18.30
C CYS A 546 -7.31 -16.65 -16.90
N LEU A 547 -8.62 -16.81 -16.66
CA LEU A 547 -9.27 -16.30 -15.44
C LEU A 547 -9.35 -17.32 -14.29
N ARG A 548 -9.49 -18.62 -14.59
CA ARG A 548 -9.62 -19.70 -13.59
C ARG A 548 -8.50 -19.72 -12.51
N PRO A 549 -7.25 -19.28 -12.76
CA PRO A 549 -6.23 -19.18 -11.71
C PRO A 549 -6.48 -18.10 -10.64
N PHE A 550 -7.46 -17.20 -10.83
CA PHE A 550 -7.64 -15.99 -10.03
C PHE A 550 -9.04 -15.86 -9.44
N GLU A 551 -9.15 -15.22 -8.28
CA GLU A 551 -10.41 -14.65 -7.82
C GLU A 551 -10.67 -13.32 -8.56
N VAL A 552 -11.70 -13.27 -9.40
CA VAL A 552 -12.10 -12.06 -10.14
C VAL A 552 -13.44 -11.53 -9.60
N GLU A 553 -13.51 -10.23 -9.28
CA GLU A 553 -14.75 -9.59 -8.79
C GLU A 553 -15.54 -8.83 -9.88
N ILE A 554 -14.86 -8.20 -10.83
CA ILE A 554 -15.46 -7.44 -11.93
C ILE A 554 -14.82 -7.91 -13.25
N LEU A 555 -15.64 -8.28 -14.23
CA LEU A 555 -15.18 -8.71 -15.56
C LEU A 555 -15.79 -7.84 -16.66
N ASP A 556 -14.93 -7.21 -17.45
CA ASP A 556 -15.24 -6.49 -18.68
C ASP A 556 -14.41 -7.03 -19.86
N TRP A 557 -14.84 -8.15 -20.41
CA TRP A 557 -14.21 -8.78 -21.58
C TRP A 557 -15.09 -8.47 -22.80
N THR A 558 -14.60 -7.69 -23.77
CA THR A 558 -15.46 -7.10 -24.82
C THR A 558 -15.93 -8.07 -25.92
N LYS A 559 -15.87 -9.38 -25.67
CA LYS A 559 -16.38 -10.44 -26.54
C LYS A 559 -17.92 -10.43 -26.52
N ILE A 560 -18.51 -10.32 -27.71
CA ILE A 560 -19.97 -10.30 -27.91
C ILE A 560 -20.59 -11.64 -27.49
N ASP A 561 -21.76 -11.57 -26.85
CA ASP A 561 -22.66 -12.70 -26.53
C ASP A 561 -21.99 -13.85 -25.74
N LEU A 562 -21.12 -13.49 -24.79
CA LEU A 562 -20.37 -14.42 -23.95
C LEU A 562 -21.26 -15.43 -23.19
N CYS A 563 -20.83 -16.70 -23.13
CA CYS A 563 -21.62 -17.80 -22.55
C CYS A 563 -21.61 -17.80 -21.00
N PRO A 564 -22.77 -17.93 -20.32
CA PRO A 564 -22.85 -18.03 -18.85
C PRO A 564 -22.04 -19.18 -18.24
N GLU A 565 -22.04 -20.36 -18.86
CA GLU A 565 -21.33 -21.53 -18.32
C GLU A 565 -19.80 -21.34 -18.43
N THR A 566 -19.31 -20.62 -19.46
CA THR A 566 -17.93 -20.16 -19.55
C THR A 566 -17.60 -19.18 -18.42
N ILE A 567 -18.44 -18.18 -18.15
CA ILE A 567 -18.25 -17.22 -17.05
C ILE A 567 -18.23 -17.94 -15.69
N LEU A 568 -19.14 -18.91 -15.49
CA LEU A 568 -19.19 -19.73 -14.27
C LEU A 568 -17.93 -20.58 -14.10
N THR A 569 -17.43 -21.17 -15.18
CA THR A 569 -16.24 -22.03 -15.20
C THR A 569 -14.94 -21.22 -15.06
N ALA A 570 -14.92 -19.97 -15.53
CA ALA A 570 -13.77 -19.08 -15.51
C ALA A 570 -13.67 -18.26 -14.21
N CYS A 571 -14.78 -17.73 -13.71
CA CYS A 571 -14.80 -16.78 -12.58
C CYS A 571 -16.10 -16.83 -11.74
N ARG A 572 -16.47 -18.01 -11.19
CA ARG A 572 -17.65 -18.23 -10.32
C ARG A 572 -17.86 -17.20 -9.20
N ASN A 573 -16.80 -16.54 -8.72
CA ASN A 573 -16.84 -15.55 -7.65
C ASN A 573 -17.20 -14.11 -8.08
N VAL A 574 -17.42 -13.87 -9.38
CA VAL A 574 -17.68 -12.54 -9.95
C VAL A 574 -18.94 -11.88 -9.36
N ARG A 575 -18.82 -10.57 -9.14
CA ARG A 575 -19.83 -9.68 -8.52
C ARG A 575 -20.44 -8.72 -9.52
N GLN A 576 -19.68 -8.26 -10.51
CA GLN A 576 -20.15 -7.37 -11.57
C GLN A 576 -19.68 -7.85 -12.95
N LEU A 577 -20.60 -7.87 -13.92
CA LEU A 577 -20.32 -8.28 -15.30
C LEU A 577 -20.63 -7.15 -16.27
N TYR A 578 -19.73 -6.87 -17.20
CA TYR A 578 -19.95 -5.96 -18.33
C TYR A 578 -20.06 -6.79 -19.61
N LEU A 579 -21.30 -7.08 -20.03
CA LEU A 579 -21.57 -8.00 -21.13
C LEU A 579 -21.88 -7.23 -22.42
N ARG A 580 -21.07 -7.44 -23.46
CA ARG A 580 -21.34 -6.92 -24.81
C ARG A 580 -22.43 -7.78 -25.46
N TRP A 581 -23.54 -7.15 -25.84
CA TRP A 581 -24.72 -7.84 -26.38
C TRP A 581 -25.01 -7.40 -27.81
N SER A 582 -25.24 -8.37 -28.71
CA SER A 582 -25.51 -8.16 -30.14
C SER A 582 -26.88 -7.58 -30.48
N GLY A 583 -27.76 -7.34 -29.50
CA GLY A 583 -29.18 -7.07 -29.72
C GLY A 583 -30.05 -8.33 -29.89
N ASN A 584 -29.46 -9.53 -29.96
CA ASN A 584 -30.20 -10.78 -30.09
C ASN A 584 -30.92 -11.17 -28.79
N ARG A 585 -32.26 -11.15 -28.77
CA ARG A 585 -33.07 -11.52 -27.59
C ARG A 585 -32.88 -12.96 -27.12
N ALA A 586 -32.42 -13.88 -27.99
CA ALA A 586 -32.12 -15.26 -27.57
C ALA A 586 -31.00 -15.32 -26.50
N ILE A 587 -30.03 -14.41 -26.59
CA ILE A 587 -28.90 -14.32 -25.67
C ILE A 587 -29.36 -13.85 -24.29
N LEU A 588 -30.18 -12.80 -24.23
CA LEU A 588 -30.81 -12.36 -22.98
C LEU A 588 -31.66 -13.47 -22.33
N ARG A 589 -32.33 -14.31 -23.13
CA ARG A 589 -33.10 -15.45 -22.62
C ARG A 589 -32.21 -16.52 -21.99
N ALA A 590 -31.08 -16.86 -22.59
CA ALA A 590 -30.09 -17.79 -22.02
C ALA A 590 -29.40 -17.19 -20.78
N TRP A 591 -29.03 -15.91 -20.80
CA TRP A 591 -28.43 -15.23 -19.66
C TRP A 591 -29.35 -15.18 -18.43
N SER A 592 -30.67 -15.07 -18.63
CA SER A 592 -31.69 -15.02 -17.58
C SER A 592 -32.28 -16.38 -17.18
N GLU A 593 -31.83 -17.50 -17.75
CA GLU A 593 -32.33 -18.82 -17.36
C GLU A 593 -31.77 -19.28 -16.00
N PRO A 594 -32.43 -20.21 -15.27
CA PRO A 594 -31.97 -20.67 -13.95
C PRO A 594 -30.56 -21.28 -13.97
N GLU A 595 -30.19 -21.90 -15.09
CA GLU A 595 -28.87 -22.48 -15.33
C GLU A 595 -27.84 -21.47 -15.85
N GLY A 596 -28.25 -20.23 -16.13
CA GLY A 596 -27.42 -19.15 -16.65
C GLY A 596 -26.78 -18.30 -15.54
N LEU A 597 -26.84 -16.96 -15.67
CA LEU A 597 -26.13 -16.04 -14.77
C LEU A 597 -26.61 -16.13 -13.30
N ALA A 598 -27.82 -16.65 -13.05
CA ALA A 598 -28.33 -16.88 -11.71
C ALA A 598 -27.42 -17.79 -10.85
N LYS A 599 -26.73 -18.77 -11.46
CA LYS A 599 -25.76 -19.66 -10.79
C LYS A 599 -24.56 -18.95 -10.17
N LEU A 600 -24.20 -17.75 -10.64
CA LEU A 600 -23.07 -16.98 -10.14
C LEU A 600 -23.41 -16.41 -8.76
N GLU A 601 -23.19 -17.18 -7.70
CA GLU A 601 -23.69 -16.92 -6.33
C GLU A 601 -23.37 -15.54 -5.74
N LYS A 602 -22.31 -14.88 -6.23
CA LYS A 602 -21.85 -13.55 -5.78
C LYS A 602 -22.24 -12.40 -6.72
N LEU A 603 -22.89 -12.69 -7.85
CA LEU A 603 -23.30 -11.67 -8.82
C LEU A 603 -24.31 -10.71 -8.19
N GLU A 604 -23.97 -9.42 -8.21
CA GLU A 604 -24.71 -8.27 -7.67
C GLU A 604 -25.23 -7.37 -8.80
N ALA A 605 -24.46 -7.22 -9.89
CA ALA A 605 -24.81 -6.35 -11.02
C ALA A 605 -24.41 -6.90 -12.40
N VAL A 606 -25.22 -6.60 -13.41
CA VAL A 606 -24.93 -6.83 -14.83
C VAL A 606 -25.07 -5.52 -15.59
N HIS A 607 -23.98 -5.05 -16.18
CA HIS A 607 -23.93 -3.92 -17.11
C HIS A 607 -24.13 -4.47 -18.53
N LEU A 608 -25.34 -4.30 -19.06
CA LEU A 608 -25.72 -4.69 -20.41
C LEU A 608 -25.26 -3.60 -21.38
N VAL A 609 -24.19 -3.88 -22.12
CA VAL A 609 -23.53 -2.93 -23.03
C VAL A 609 -23.89 -3.24 -24.48
N TYR A 610 -24.48 -2.27 -25.20
CA TYR A 610 -24.95 -2.45 -26.58
C TYR A 610 -24.65 -1.21 -27.44
N SER A 611 -24.38 -1.39 -28.74
CA SER A 611 -24.22 -0.29 -29.71
C SER A 611 -25.55 0.03 -30.39
N GLU A 612 -25.93 1.31 -30.45
CA GLU A 612 -27.13 1.76 -31.19
C GLU A 612 -26.95 1.74 -32.70
N GLU A 613 -25.71 1.80 -33.20
CA GLU A 613 -25.41 1.69 -34.65
C GLU A 613 -25.52 0.24 -35.16
N GLN A 614 -25.29 -0.73 -34.28
CA GLN A 614 -25.34 -2.17 -34.59
C GLN A 614 -26.70 -2.80 -34.21
N ALA A 615 -27.54 -2.09 -33.47
CA ALA A 615 -28.83 -2.60 -33.03
C ALA A 615 -29.86 -2.63 -34.16
N LEU A 616 -30.35 -3.83 -34.49
CA LEU A 616 -31.39 -4.06 -35.50
C LEU A 616 -32.82 -3.77 -34.99
N GLU A 617 -32.97 -3.26 -33.77
CA GLU A 617 -34.23 -3.12 -33.04
C GLU A 617 -34.39 -1.68 -32.51
N SER A 618 -35.63 -1.19 -32.38
CA SER A 618 -35.87 0.16 -31.86
C SER A 618 -35.47 0.32 -30.39
N ALA A 619 -35.13 1.54 -29.97
CA ALA A 619 -34.78 1.86 -28.58
C ALA A 619 -35.86 1.44 -27.56
N ASP A 620 -37.13 1.47 -27.95
CA ASP A 620 -38.25 0.97 -27.14
C ASP A 620 -38.21 -0.55 -26.98
N ARG A 621 -37.91 -1.30 -28.05
CA ARG A 621 -37.76 -2.76 -28.00
C ARG A 621 -36.50 -3.18 -27.22
N ILE A 622 -35.40 -2.45 -27.37
CA ILE A 622 -34.19 -2.62 -26.57
C ILE A 622 -34.50 -2.42 -25.08
N THR A 623 -35.23 -1.35 -24.73
CA THR A 623 -35.68 -1.07 -23.37
C THR A 623 -36.58 -2.18 -22.83
N MET A 624 -37.57 -2.61 -23.63
CA MET A 624 -38.46 -3.73 -23.27
C MET A 624 -37.70 -5.03 -23.05
N TYR A 625 -36.72 -5.37 -23.90
CA TYR A 625 -35.90 -6.58 -23.78
C TYR A 625 -34.98 -6.56 -22.56
N ALA A 626 -34.41 -5.40 -22.22
CA ALA A 626 -33.59 -5.25 -21.02
C ALA A 626 -34.41 -5.36 -19.73
N ASN A 627 -35.66 -4.87 -19.72
CA ASN A 627 -36.56 -5.00 -18.58
C ASN A 627 -37.05 -6.46 -18.43
N ASP A 628 -37.47 -7.11 -19.53
CA ASP A 628 -37.77 -8.55 -19.63
C ASP A 628 -36.61 -9.41 -19.11
N PHE A 629 -35.36 -8.99 -19.39
CA PHE A 629 -34.15 -9.61 -18.88
C PHE A 629 -33.93 -9.40 -17.36
N GLU A 630 -34.08 -8.18 -16.84
CA GLU A 630 -33.93 -7.93 -15.38
C GLU A 630 -34.96 -8.72 -14.57
N GLU A 631 -36.22 -8.72 -15.01
CA GLU A 631 -37.31 -9.45 -14.34
C GLU A 631 -37.01 -10.95 -14.28
N ARG A 632 -36.80 -11.59 -15.44
CA ARG A 632 -36.48 -13.02 -15.55
C ARG A 632 -35.20 -13.43 -14.80
N LEU A 633 -34.16 -12.60 -14.83
CA LEU A 633 -32.90 -12.88 -14.13
C LEU A 633 -33.12 -12.89 -12.60
N ASN A 634 -33.96 -11.99 -12.09
CA ASN A 634 -34.31 -11.92 -10.68
C ASN A 634 -35.29 -13.03 -10.26
N GLU A 635 -36.22 -13.44 -11.11
CA GLU A 635 -37.02 -14.67 -10.90
C GLU A 635 -36.10 -15.89 -10.78
N SER A 636 -35.19 -16.10 -11.72
CA SER A 636 -34.21 -17.19 -11.70
C SER A 636 -33.28 -17.16 -10.49
N ALA A 637 -32.86 -15.97 -10.03
CA ALA A 637 -32.04 -15.80 -8.83
C ALA A 637 -32.83 -16.09 -7.53
N ALA A 638 -34.11 -15.72 -7.47
CA ALA A 638 -35.00 -16.01 -6.34
C ALA A 638 -35.41 -17.51 -6.30
N ALA A 639 -35.55 -18.14 -7.46
CA ALA A 639 -35.82 -19.58 -7.60
C ALA A 639 -34.63 -20.48 -7.21
N ASN A 640 -33.45 -19.90 -6.97
CA ASN A 640 -32.24 -20.60 -6.52
C ASN A 640 -31.85 -20.16 -5.08
N PRO A 641 -32.73 -20.32 -4.06
CA PRO A 641 -32.51 -19.81 -2.72
C PRO A 641 -31.43 -20.60 -1.99
N LYS A 642 -30.55 -19.88 -1.28
CA LYS A 642 -29.33 -20.46 -0.73
C LYS A 642 -29.58 -21.25 0.55
N ARG A 643 -29.04 -22.48 0.63
CA ARG A 643 -28.70 -23.13 1.90
C ARG A 643 -27.50 -22.42 2.54
N THR A 644 -27.73 -21.25 3.14
CA THR A 644 -26.73 -20.58 3.98
C THR A 644 -26.78 -21.14 5.40
N LEU A 645 -25.70 -21.82 5.82
CA LEU A 645 -25.47 -22.19 7.21
C LEU A 645 -24.98 -20.97 8.00
N SER A 646 -25.89 -20.04 8.26
CA SER A 646 -25.67 -18.83 9.07
C SER A 646 -26.97 -18.47 9.80
N ASN A 647 -27.08 -18.88 11.07
CA ASN A 647 -28.25 -18.66 11.92
C ASN A 647 -28.31 -17.20 12.44
N ASP A 648 -28.45 -16.23 11.55
CA ASP A 648 -28.64 -14.82 11.89
C ASP A 648 -30.14 -14.45 11.72
N GLU A 649 -30.97 -14.82 12.70
CA GLU A 649 -32.43 -14.63 12.73
C GLU A 649 -32.88 -13.16 12.97
N ASP A 650 -32.53 -12.21 12.10
CA ASP A 650 -33.06 -10.81 12.20
C ASP A 650 -33.05 -10.01 10.87
N ASP A 651 -32.95 -10.66 9.69
CA ASP A 651 -33.02 -9.96 8.38
C ASP A 651 -34.34 -10.23 7.63
N THR A 652 -34.99 -9.16 7.18
CA THR A 652 -36.40 -9.18 6.76
C THR A 652 -36.57 -9.49 5.28
N GLY A 653 -36.51 -10.76 4.92
CA GLY A 653 -37.21 -11.32 3.74
C GLY A 653 -36.78 -10.79 2.35
N GLY A 654 -35.63 -10.12 2.24
CA GLY A 654 -35.09 -9.65 0.97
C GLY A 654 -34.58 -10.80 0.10
N GLY A 655 -35.33 -11.14 -0.95
CA GLY A 655 -34.85 -12.07 -1.98
C GLY A 655 -33.58 -11.54 -2.67
N ARG A 656 -32.69 -12.43 -3.10
CA ARG A 656 -31.43 -12.08 -3.77
C ARG A 656 -31.72 -11.33 -5.07
N ARG A 657 -31.56 -9.99 -5.06
CA ARG A 657 -31.70 -9.15 -6.25
C ARG A 657 -30.36 -8.94 -6.96
N ILE A 658 -30.36 -9.06 -8.28
CA ILE A 658 -29.29 -8.65 -9.19
C ILE A 658 -29.74 -7.37 -9.91
N LEU A 659 -28.90 -6.34 -9.90
CA LEU A 659 -29.16 -5.08 -10.60
C LEU A 659 -28.78 -5.19 -12.08
N VAL A 660 -29.61 -4.66 -12.98
CA VAL A 660 -29.26 -4.56 -14.41
C VAL A 660 -29.11 -3.09 -14.79
N PHE A 661 -27.90 -2.73 -15.22
CA PHE A 661 -27.60 -1.40 -15.75
C PHE A 661 -27.58 -1.46 -17.28
N ARG A 662 -28.28 -0.53 -17.94
CA ARG A 662 -28.19 -0.35 -19.39
C ARG A 662 -27.09 0.65 -19.71
N CYS A 663 -26.07 0.20 -20.41
CA CYS A 663 -24.98 1.04 -20.89
C CYS A 663 -25.06 1.10 -22.42
N LYS A 664 -25.06 2.31 -22.98
CA LYS A 664 -24.67 2.44 -24.38
C LYS A 664 -23.20 2.08 -24.47
N ALA A 665 -22.80 1.34 -25.50
CA ALA A 665 -21.41 1.29 -25.88
C ALA A 665 -21.02 2.69 -26.37
N ASP A 666 -19.99 3.29 -25.77
CA ASP A 666 -19.31 4.41 -26.41
C ASP A 666 -18.83 3.95 -27.79
N VAL A 667 -19.03 4.79 -28.80
CA VAL A 667 -18.66 4.46 -30.18
C VAL A 667 -17.14 4.21 -30.21
N PRO A 668 -16.64 3.04 -30.67
CA PRO A 668 -15.21 2.82 -30.88
C PRO A 668 -14.74 3.75 -32.02
N GLY A 669 -14.34 4.96 -31.65
CA GLY A 669 -14.30 6.12 -32.53
C GLY A 669 -14.43 7.46 -31.80
N SER A 670 -15.03 7.50 -30.61
CA SER A 670 -14.79 8.57 -29.63
C SER A 670 -13.49 8.33 -28.85
N GLU A 671 -12.43 7.99 -29.58
CA GLU A 671 -11.09 8.34 -29.12
C GLU A 671 -11.09 9.85 -28.87
N ARG A 672 -10.73 10.24 -27.65
CA ARG A 672 -10.39 11.61 -27.29
C ARG A 672 -9.10 11.96 -28.04
N ILE A 673 -9.24 12.26 -29.33
CA ILE A 673 -8.22 12.18 -30.39
C ILE A 673 -6.82 12.07 -29.80
N VAL A 674 -6.42 10.81 -29.56
CA VAL A 674 -5.02 10.47 -29.69
C VAL A 674 -4.70 10.94 -31.09
N ARG A 675 -3.72 11.84 -31.22
CA ARG A 675 -3.06 11.95 -32.50
C ARG A 675 -2.37 10.59 -32.69
N GLU A 676 -3.07 9.69 -33.37
CA GLU A 676 -2.51 9.21 -34.62
C GLU A 676 -1.95 10.46 -35.32
N GLY A 677 -0.68 10.78 -35.02
CA GLY A 677 0.15 11.53 -35.93
C GLY A 677 0.18 10.64 -37.14
N ALA A 678 -0.77 10.90 -38.05
CA ALA A 678 -1.19 9.90 -39.01
C ALA A 678 0.05 9.39 -39.71
N PHE A 679 0.15 8.07 -39.89
CA PHE A 679 1.16 7.47 -40.78
C PHE A 679 0.81 7.83 -42.23
N ALA A 680 0.88 9.14 -42.49
CA ALA A 680 0.80 9.76 -43.77
C ALA A 680 1.88 9.10 -44.59
N LYS A 681 1.47 8.49 -45.70
CA LYS A 681 2.37 8.15 -46.79
C LYS A 681 2.79 9.46 -47.45
N ALA A 682 3.54 10.26 -46.71
CA ALA A 682 4.33 11.36 -47.23
C ALA A 682 5.14 10.77 -48.38
N GLN A 683 4.94 11.36 -49.56
CA GLN A 683 5.60 10.89 -50.77
C GLN A 683 7.12 10.93 -50.55
N SER A 684 7.85 10.04 -51.21
CA SER A 684 9.30 9.86 -51.06
C SER A 684 10.10 11.06 -51.60
N GLY A 685 10.03 12.18 -50.87
CA GLY A 685 10.88 13.35 -51.04
C GLY A 685 12.25 13.04 -50.44
N ILE A 686 13.09 12.36 -51.23
CA ILE A 686 14.48 12.05 -50.86
C ILE A 686 15.28 13.37 -50.86
N ASN A 687 15.29 14.04 -49.72
CA ASN A 687 16.24 15.11 -49.42
C ASN A 687 17.29 14.53 -48.46
N GLU A 688 18.48 14.24 -48.98
CA GLU A 688 19.67 13.89 -48.21
C GLU A 688 20.20 15.12 -47.43
N MET A 689 19.44 15.57 -46.43
CA MET A 689 19.90 16.58 -45.49
C MET A 689 20.92 15.95 -44.54
N SER A 690 22.19 16.27 -44.75
CA SER A 690 23.35 15.67 -44.09
C SER A 690 23.19 15.53 -42.56
N LEU A 691 23.05 14.28 -42.11
CA LEU A 691 23.25 13.88 -40.72
C LEU A 691 24.70 14.19 -40.30
N GLN A 692 24.91 15.33 -39.64
CA GLN A 692 26.24 15.65 -39.10
C GLN A 692 26.56 14.67 -37.97
N SER A 693 27.54 13.80 -38.23
CA SER A 693 28.11 12.84 -37.28
C SER A 693 28.57 13.56 -35.99
N ASN A 694 27.73 13.56 -34.96
CA ASN A 694 28.05 14.18 -33.68
C ASN A 694 29.18 13.40 -33.00
N ARG A 695 30.35 14.03 -32.89
CA ARG A 695 31.57 13.41 -32.33
C ARG A 695 31.39 12.97 -30.88
N TRP A 696 30.60 13.70 -30.09
CA TRP A 696 30.35 13.40 -28.68
C TRP A 696 29.59 12.08 -28.55
N LEU A 697 28.46 11.96 -29.26
CA LEU A 697 27.64 10.73 -29.27
C LEU A 697 28.47 9.54 -29.76
N ASN A 698 29.16 9.70 -30.90
CA ASN A 698 30.02 8.66 -31.49
C ASN A 698 31.26 8.28 -30.66
N CYS A 699 31.63 9.06 -29.65
CA CYS A 699 32.66 8.71 -28.67
C CYS A 699 32.05 7.87 -27.54
N MET A 700 30.93 8.35 -26.97
CA MET A 700 30.29 7.71 -25.83
C MET A 700 29.60 6.40 -26.18
N ASP A 701 28.94 6.32 -27.34
CA ASP A 701 28.30 5.08 -27.81
C ASP A 701 29.35 3.95 -27.90
N LYS A 702 30.51 4.20 -28.52
CA LYS A 702 31.60 3.22 -28.60
C LYS A 702 32.11 2.80 -27.23
N PHE A 703 32.37 3.77 -26.34
CA PHE A 703 32.85 3.43 -24.99
C PHE A 703 31.82 2.58 -24.23
N ALA A 704 30.54 2.93 -24.30
CA ALA A 704 29.46 2.17 -23.68
C ALA A 704 29.27 0.77 -24.29
N ASP A 705 29.39 0.62 -25.62
CA ASP A 705 29.38 -0.69 -26.29
C ASP A 705 30.51 -1.59 -25.79
N GLU A 706 31.77 -1.15 -25.88
CA GLU A 706 32.89 -2.01 -25.48
C GLU A 706 32.91 -2.26 -23.95
N LEU A 707 32.48 -1.30 -23.13
CA LEU A 707 32.31 -1.50 -21.68
C LEU A 707 31.25 -2.55 -21.37
N GLN A 708 30.06 -2.46 -21.99
CA GLN A 708 28.97 -3.42 -21.79
C GLN A 708 29.34 -4.82 -22.29
N ASN A 709 30.03 -4.91 -23.43
CA ASN A 709 30.51 -6.18 -24.01
C ASN A 709 31.54 -6.88 -23.11
N THR A 710 32.41 -6.12 -22.42
CA THR A 710 33.61 -6.69 -21.78
C THR A 710 33.52 -6.79 -20.26
N CYS A 711 32.82 -5.84 -19.61
CA CYS A 711 32.83 -5.71 -18.14
C CYS A 711 31.52 -6.10 -17.44
N SER A 712 30.47 -6.43 -18.17
CA SER A 712 29.10 -6.65 -17.62
C SER A 712 29.00 -7.78 -16.59
N GLU A 713 29.85 -8.80 -16.64
CA GLU A 713 29.87 -9.92 -15.67
C GLU A 713 30.37 -9.52 -14.28
N PHE A 714 31.12 -8.42 -14.14
CA PHE A 714 31.69 -7.97 -12.86
C PHE A 714 30.72 -7.13 -12.03
N VAL A 715 29.66 -6.61 -12.66
CA VAL A 715 28.64 -5.78 -11.99
C VAL A 715 27.57 -6.68 -11.36
N LYS A 716 27.63 -6.85 -10.04
CA LYS A 716 26.52 -7.44 -9.30
C LYS A 716 25.33 -6.47 -9.34
N PRO A 717 24.09 -6.90 -9.68
CA PRO A 717 22.93 -6.00 -9.75
C PRO A 717 22.61 -5.24 -8.45
N GLN A 718 23.11 -5.72 -7.30
CA GLN A 718 22.99 -5.06 -6.00
C GLN A 718 23.91 -3.83 -5.85
N ASN A 719 24.81 -3.60 -6.81
CA ASN A 719 25.80 -2.52 -6.84
C ASN A 719 25.62 -1.59 -8.08
N GLY A 720 24.50 -1.66 -8.79
CA GLY A 720 24.22 -0.79 -9.94
C GLY A 720 23.90 0.66 -9.54
N ILE A 721 24.29 1.64 -10.38
CA ILE A 721 24.07 3.08 -10.13
C ILE A 721 22.65 3.48 -10.48
N LYS A 722 21.86 3.85 -9.47
CA LYS A 722 20.44 4.17 -9.61
C LYS A 722 20.22 5.62 -10.02
N ILE A 723 19.46 5.80 -11.10
CA ILE A 723 19.02 7.12 -11.58
C ILE A 723 17.48 7.18 -11.56
N ALA A 724 16.91 8.13 -10.82
CA ALA A 724 15.51 8.49 -10.97
C ALA A 724 15.35 9.61 -12.03
N LEU A 725 14.86 9.26 -13.21
CA LEU A 725 14.24 10.25 -14.10
C LEU A 725 12.84 10.57 -13.57
N ILE A 726 12.62 11.80 -13.15
CA ILE A 726 11.30 12.32 -12.77
C ILE A 726 10.74 13.01 -14.02
N ASP A 727 9.94 12.30 -14.80
CA ASP A 727 9.38 12.80 -16.07
C ASP A 727 8.07 12.07 -16.43
N ASP A 728 7.52 12.28 -17.63
CA ASP A 728 6.14 11.98 -18.01
C ASP A 728 5.78 10.50 -18.27
N GLY A 729 6.58 9.57 -17.77
CA GLY A 729 6.53 8.12 -18.05
C GLY A 729 7.55 7.69 -19.11
N ALA A 730 7.82 6.40 -19.24
CA ALA A 730 8.75 5.85 -20.24
C ALA A 730 8.28 4.48 -20.73
N ASP A 731 8.28 4.25 -22.05
CA ASP A 731 7.87 2.96 -22.63
C ASP A 731 8.99 1.90 -22.52
N PRO A 732 8.82 0.82 -21.71
CA PRO A 732 9.83 -0.22 -21.54
C PRO A 732 9.99 -1.11 -22.77
N TYR A 733 9.12 -1.00 -23.79
CA TYR A 733 9.26 -1.76 -25.03
C TYR A 733 10.43 -1.26 -25.90
N VAL A 734 10.84 0.00 -25.75
CA VAL A 734 11.97 0.57 -26.50
C VAL A 734 13.25 -0.24 -26.22
N GLU A 735 13.92 -0.67 -27.29
CA GLU A 735 15.03 -1.65 -27.22
C GLU A 735 16.21 -1.16 -26.35
N SER A 736 16.41 0.16 -26.22
CA SER A 736 17.43 0.73 -25.34
C SER A 736 17.06 0.74 -23.85
N LEU A 737 15.79 0.53 -23.50
CA LEU A 737 15.22 0.56 -22.14
C LEU A 737 14.82 -0.82 -21.62
N ARG A 738 14.48 -1.72 -22.55
CA ARG A 738 14.13 -3.12 -22.32
C ARG A 738 15.17 -3.80 -21.40
N GLY A 739 14.70 -4.37 -20.29
CA GLY A 739 15.55 -5.02 -19.27
C GLY A 739 16.37 -4.10 -18.36
N LYS A 740 16.33 -2.76 -18.54
CA LYS A 740 17.13 -1.81 -17.74
C LYS A 740 16.35 -1.06 -16.65
N ILE A 741 15.02 -0.93 -16.82
CA ILE A 741 14.14 -0.31 -15.83
C ILE A 741 13.99 -1.26 -14.63
N TRP A 742 14.29 -0.77 -13.43
CA TRP A 742 14.17 -1.54 -12.18
C TRP A 742 12.77 -1.43 -11.53
N GLY A 743 12.04 -0.36 -11.83
CA GLY A 743 10.73 -0.03 -11.24
C GLY A 743 10.51 1.47 -11.18
N GLY A 744 9.31 1.88 -10.74
CA GLY A 744 8.91 3.27 -10.56
C GLY A 744 7.49 3.38 -9.98
N GLU A 745 7.04 4.61 -9.73
CA GLU A 745 5.70 4.92 -9.22
C GLU A 745 5.08 6.12 -9.96
N THR A 746 3.74 6.20 -9.97
CA THR A 746 2.98 7.25 -10.66
C THR A 746 2.38 8.25 -9.67
N PHE A 747 2.72 9.53 -9.84
CA PHE A 747 2.25 10.64 -9.00
C PHE A 747 1.25 11.55 -9.74
N SER A 748 0.69 11.09 -10.86
CA SER A 748 -0.23 11.87 -11.68
C SER A 748 -1.53 12.18 -10.94
N ARG A 749 -1.90 13.47 -10.95
CA ARG A 749 -3.20 13.99 -10.52
C ARG A 749 -4.19 14.15 -11.67
N GLY A 750 -3.92 13.47 -12.80
CA GLY A 750 -4.74 13.57 -14.01
C GLY A 750 -6.22 13.30 -13.75
N PHE A 751 -7.08 13.94 -14.55
CA PHE A 751 -8.52 13.66 -14.55
C PHE A 751 -8.78 12.15 -14.63
N PRO A 752 -9.73 11.61 -13.84
CA PRO A 752 -9.89 10.17 -13.69
C PRO A 752 -10.26 9.50 -15.02
N HIS A 753 -9.30 8.81 -15.62
CA HIS A 753 -9.59 7.60 -16.38
C HIS A 753 -10.28 6.61 -15.43
N GLU A 754 -11.13 5.72 -15.95
CA GLU A 754 -11.97 4.82 -15.14
C GLU A 754 -11.25 3.93 -14.11
N ASN A 755 -9.92 3.85 -14.19
CA ASN A 755 -9.09 2.93 -13.43
C ASN A 755 -8.07 3.66 -12.51
N GLY A 756 -7.93 4.99 -12.64
CA GLY A 756 -6.95 5.82 -11.92
C GLY A 756 -5.88 6.46 -12.82
N PRO A 757 -4.72 6.86 -12.27
CA PRO A 757 -3.63 7.49 -13.03
C PRO A 757 -2.89 6.48 -13.92
N SER A 758 -2.32 6.96 -15.03
CA SER A 758 -1.48 6.17 -15.93
C SER A 758 -0.26 5.57 -15.21
N PRO A 759 0.16 4.34 -15.55
CA PRO A 759 1.35 3.72 -14.95
C PRO A 759 2.63 4.43 -15.38
N TYR A 760 3.69 4.32 -14.57
CA TYR A 760 5.00 4.92 -14.86
C TYR A 760 5.63 4.42 -16.17
N TYR A 761 5.34 3.17 -16.56
CA TYR A 761 5.81 2.55 -17.78
C TYR A 761 5.02 2.96 -19.05
N ARG A 762 4.29 4.08 -19.00
CA ARG A 762 3.55 4.70 -20.12
C ARG A 762 3.87 6.18 -20.17
N SER A 763 4.65 6.61 -21.16
CA SER A 763 4.92 8.04 -21.42
C SER A 763 3.70 8.71 -22.07
N THR A 764 3.31 9.89 -21.59
CA THR A 764 2.09 10.57 -22.06
C THR A 764 2.26 11.43 -23.31
N LYS A 765 3.51 11.83 -23.61
CA LYS A 765 3.93 12.57 -24.81
C LYS A 765 5.04 11.85 -25.58
N GLY A 766 5.84 11.05 -24.87
CA GLY A 766 7.12 10.48 -25.32
C GLY A 766 8.33 11.05 -24.58
N HIS A 767 8.21 12.21 -23.93
CA HIS A 767 9.32 12.97 -23.38
C HIS A 767 10.18 12.15 -22.43
N GLY A 768 9.57 11.54 -21.40
CA GLY A 768 10.28 10.68 -20.46
C GLY A 768 10.86 9.43 -21.12
N THR A 769 10.29 8.91 -22.22
CA THR A 769 10.91 7.84 -23.02
C THR A 769 12.16 8.33 -23.77
N VAL A 770 12.15 9.54 -24.34
CA VAL A 770 13.34 10.12 -25.01
C VAL A 770 14.43 10.42 -23.98
N MET A 771 14.07 10.97 -22.82
CA MET A 771 15.02 11.20 -21.72
C MET A 771 15.57 9.88 -21.18
N ALA A 772 14.74 8.85 -21.06
CA ALA A 772 15.17 7.50 -20.70
C ALA A 772 16.15 6.92 -21.74
N ASP A 773 15.90 7.07 -23.05
CA ASP A 773 16.82 6.61 -24.11
C ASP A 773 18.17 7.30 -23.99
N MET A 774 18.20 8.62 -23.76
CA MET A 774 19.44 9.38 -23.59
C MET A 774 20.22 8.99 -22.32
N ILE A 775 19.54 8.67 -21.21
CA ILE A 775 20.17 8.12 -20.00
C ILE A 775 20.72 6.71 -20.28
N CYS A 776 19.87 5.83 -20.80
CA CYS A 776 20.17 4.41 -21.02
C CYS A 776 21.11 4.15 -22.21
N ARG A 777 21.41 5.18 -23.00
CA ARG A 777 22.51 5.25 -23.96
C ARG A 777 23.87 5.10 -23.28
N LEU A 778 23.99 5.56 -22.03
CA LEU A 778 25.26 5.70 -21.32
C LEU A 778 25.39 4.74 -20.13
N GLU A 779 24.35 4.62 -19.30
CA GLU A 779 24.32 3.73 -18.14
C GLU A 779 23.24 2.64 -18.28
N THR A 780 23.44 1.47 -17.67
CA THR A 780 22.70 0.24 -18.03
C THR A 780 21.69 -0.27 -17.01
N GLN A 781 21.63 0.27 -15.78
CA GLN A 781 20.67 -0.17 -14.75
C GLN A 781 20.05 1.01 -14.00
N THR A 782 18.90 1.52 -14.47
CA THR A 782 18.37 2.81 -13.98
C THR A 782 16.92 2.70 -13.48
N SER A 783 16.68 3.21 -12.26
CA SER A 783 15.41 3.12 -11.53
C SER A 783 14.55 4.37 -11.73
N LEU A 784 14.01 4.54 -12.94
CA LEU A 784 13.28 5.74 -13.36
C LEU A 784 11.95 5.92 -12.61
N ASN A 785 11.91 6.88 -11.67
CA ASN A 785 10.70 7.19 -10.90
C ASN A 785 9.83 8.27 -11.56
N LEU A 786 9.05 7.86 -12.56
CA LEU A 786 8.44 8.74 -13.54
C LEU A 786 7.11 9.38 -13.10
N ALA A 787 7.22 10.63 -12.63
CA ALA A 787 6.10 11.47 -12.23
C ALA A 787 5.30 12.04 -13.42
N THR A 788 4.56 11.17 -14.11
CA THR A 788 3.47 11.54 -15.02
C THR A 788 2.59 12.64 -14.43
N GLN A 789 2.17 13.62 -15.24
CA GLN A 789 1.17 14.63 -14.87
C GLN A 789 0.42 15.16 -16.09
N THR A 790 -0.89 15.33 -15.96
CA THR A 790 -1.65 16.25 -16.83
C THR A 790 -2.71 17.02 -16.05
N HIS A 791 -2.59 18.34 -16.02
CA HIS A 791 -3.76 19.20 -16.22
C HIS A 791 -3.75 19.67 -17.69
N GLY A 792 -4.86 20.25 -18.15
CA GLY A 792 -5.01 20.68 -19.54
C GLY A 792 -3.96 21.73 -19.93
N LYS A 793 -3.14 21.40 -20.93
CA LYS A 793 -1.98 22.14 -21.43
C LYS A 793 -0.81 22.33 -20.45
N GLU A 794 0.29 21.67 -20.80
CA GLU A 794 1.66 22.20 -20.72
C GLU A 794 2.35 22.41 -19.35
N TYR A 795 1.70 22.25 -18.19
CA TYR A 795 2.34 22.49 -16.87
C TYR A 795 2.50 21.26 -15.96
N ILE A 796 3.59 21.27 -15.18
CA ILE A 796 3.95 20.27 -14.15
C ILE A 796 3.65 20.89 -12.77
N ALA A 797 2.80 20.26 -11.95
CA ALA A 797 2.51 20.74 -10.61
C ALA A 797 3.61 20.33 -9.62
N ALA A 798 4.02 21.26 -8.76
CA ALA A 798 5.16 21.11 -7.87
C ALA A 798 4.94 20.05 -6.78
N GLU A 799 3.71 19.82 -6.33
CA GLU A 799 3.41 18.82 -5.28
C GLU A 799 3.71 17.39 -5.73
N SER A 800 3.35 17.03 -6.96
CA SER A 800 3.60 15.68 -7.47
C SER A 800 5.08 15.47 -7.81
N ALA A 801 5.80 16.53 -8.21
CA ALA A 801 7.26 16.50 -8.26
C ALA A 801 7.89 16.31 -6.88
N ALA A 802 7.36 16.97 -5.84
CA ALA A 802 7.82 16.80 -4.46
C ALA A 802 7.61 15.37 -3.92
N LEU A 803 6.49 14.72 -4.28
CA LEU A 803 6.23 13.32 -3.97
C LEU A 803 7.22 12.38 -4.69
N ALA A 804 7.49 12.62 -5.97
CA ALA A 804 8.43 11.83 -6.74
C ALA A 804 9.88 11.93 -6.25
N VAL A 805 10.32 13.14 -5.85
CA VAL A 805 11.62 13.34 -5.19
C VAL A 805 11.69 12.56 -3.88
N ARG A 806 10.63 12.58 -3.05
CA ARG A 806 10.60 11.79 -1.80
C ARG A 806 10.67 10.29 -2.06
N ALA A 807 9.90 9.78 -3.01
CA ALA A 807 9.98 8.37 -3.39
C ALA A 807 11.36 7.99 -3.99
N ALA A 808 12.07 8.92 -4.65
CA ALA A 808 13.46 8.72 -5.07
C ALA A 808 14.45 8.66 -3.89
N ILE A 809 14.24 9.47 -2.83
CA ILE A 809 14.99 9.38 -1.56
C ILE A 809 14.71 8.03 -0.87
N ASP A 810 13.45 7.62 -0.76
CA ASP A 810 13.04 6.35 -0.13
C ASP A 810 13.62 5.13 -0.87
N GLN A 811 13.66 5.17 -2.21
CA GLN A 811 14.33 4.17 -3.05
C GLN A 811 15.87 4.21 -2.99
N LYS A 812 16.45 5.25 -2.36
CA LYS A 812 17.89 5.53 -2.28
C LYS A 812 18.57 5.47 -3.64
N VAL A 813 18.23 6.44 -4.50
CA VAL A 813 18.90 6.64 -5.80
C VAL A 813 20.15 7.51 -5.64
N ASP A 814 21.14 7.31 -6.50
CA ASP A 814 22.39 8.08 -6.49
C ASP A 814 22.23 9.41 -7.26
N ILE A 815 21.38 9.42 -8.29
CA ILE A 815 21.14 10.56 -9.18
C ILE A 815 19.63 10.80 -9.37
N ILE A 816 19.21 12.07 -9.37
CA ILE A 816 17.90 12.52 -9.85
C ILE A 816 18.10 13.36 -11.12
N SER A 817 17.35 13.05 -12.17
CA SER A 817 17.26 13.83 -13.41
C SER A 817 15.88 14.47 -13.54
N MET A 818 15.85 15.79 -13.69
CA MET A 818 14.64 16.58 -13.97
C MET A 818 14.82 17.32 -15.29
N SER A 819 14.37 16.75 -16.40
CA SER A 819 14.54 17.31 -17.75
C SER A 819 13.56 18.46 -18.06
N TRP A 820 13.14 19.21 -17.04
CA TRP A 820 12.14 20.28 -17.10
C TRP A 820 12.34 21.28 -15.94
N THR A 821 11.58 22.39 -15.96
CA THR A 821 11.60 23.44 -14.93
C THR A 821 10.20 23.84 -14.49
N VAL A 822 10.01 24.18 -13.21
CA VAL A 822 8.78 24.78 -12.69
C VAL A 822 9.00 26.24 -12.29
N LYS A 823 8.12 27.12 -12.74
CA LYS A 823 8.09 28.56 -12.39
C LYS A 823 7.16 28.78 -11.19
N GLU A 824 7.56 29.62 -10.23
CA GLU A 824 6.70 30.00 -9.10
C GLU A 824 5.67 31.04 -9.52
N THR A 825 4.40 30.77 -9.22
CA THR A 825 3.27 31.69 -9.41
C THR A 825 2.58 31.91 -8.07
N VAL A 826 1.56 32.78 -8.03
CA VAL A 826 0.79 33.01 -6.79
C VAL A 826 -0.02 31.77 -6.40
N GLU A 827 -0.47 31.01 -7.40
CA GLU A 827 -1.38 29.87 -7.28
C GLU A 827 -0.67 28.57 -6.90
N ASN A 828 0.56 28.34 -7.38
CA ASN A 828 1.30 27.09 -7.14
C ASN A 828 2.25 27.13 -5.93
N ARG A 829 2.25 28.22 -5.18
CA ARG A 829 3.29 28.57 -4.21
C ARG A 829 3.51 27.55 -3.10
N ASP A 830 2.44 27.00 -2.54
CA ASP A 830 2.54 25.99 -1.47
C ASP A 830 3.06 24.64 -2.00
N GLY A 831 2.74 24.32 -3.25
CA GLY A 831 3.37 23.22 -3.99
C GLY A 831 4.86 23.47 -4.21
N VAL A 832 5.25 24.67 -4.63
CA VAL A 832 6.66 25.06 -4.79
C VAL A 832 7.40 25.00 -3.45
N ASN A 833 6.82 25.47 -2.35
CA ASN A 833 7.40 25.32 -1.00
C ASN A 833 7.60 23.85 -0.62
N THR A 834 6.62 22.99 -0.92
CA THR A 834 6.71 21.54 -0.68
C THR A 834 7.80 20.89 -1.55
N PHE A 835 7.95 21.32 -2.80
CA PHE A 835 8.99 20.86 -3.73
C PHE A 835 10.39 21.33 -3.32
N ARG A 836 10.54 22.59 -2.89
CA ARG A 836 11.78 23.13 -2.30
C ARG A 836 12.23 22.31 -1.09
N GLN A 837 11.30 21.90 -0.22
CA GLN A 837 11.63 21.03 0.91
C GLN A 837 12.10 19.65 0.41
N ALA A 838 11.38 19.02 -0.53
CA ALA A 838 11.80 17.71 -1.07
C ALA A 838 13.17 17.77 -1.78
N ILE A 839 13.47 18.85 -2.51
CA ILE A 839 14.79 19.11 -3.10
C ILE A 839 15.85 19.21 -1.99
N LYS A 840 15.59 19.96 -0.91
CA LYS A 840 16.49 20.04 0.25
C LYS A 840 16.74 18.66 0.84
N ASP A 841 15.68 17.87 1.05
CA ASP A 841 15.75 16.55 1.66
C ASP A 841 16.60 15.59 0.78
N ALA A 842 16.56 15.71 -0.55
CA ALA A 842 17.39 14.94 -1.48
C ALA A 842 18.86 15.38 -1.49
N LEU A 843 19.13 16.69 -1.53
CA LEU A 843 20.49 17.23 -1.51
C LEU A 843 21.20 16.98 -0.18
N ASP A 844 20.46 16.95 0.92
CA ASP A 844 20.98 16.62 2.26
C ASP A 844 21.12 15.10 2.47
N ALA A 845 20.46 14.27 1.64
CA ALA A 845 20.66 12.83 1.56
C ALA A 845 21.83 12.42 0.64
N GLY A 846 22.55 13.38 0.05
CA GLY A 846 23.71 13.13 -0.82
C GLY A 846 23.38 12.75 -2.26
N ILE A 847 22.17 13.04 -2.74
CA ILE A 847 21.73 12.68 -4.10
C ILE A 847 22.14 13.75 -5.11
N LEU A 848 22.82 13.37 -6.19
CA LEU A 848 23.24 14.27 -7.27
C LEU A 848 22.01 14.70 -8.11
N LEU A 849 21.69 15.99 -8.14
CA LEU A 849 20.51 16.51 -8.83
C LEU A 849 20.89 17.26 -10.12
N PHE A 850 20.44 16.74 -11.27
CA PHE A 850 20.58 17.36 -12.59
C PHE A 850 19.24 17.93 -13.05
N CYS A 851 19.25 19.16 -13.58
CA CYS A 851 18.05 19.79 -14.14
C CYS A 851 18.32 20.59 -15.42
N ALA A 852 17.30 20.68 -16.27
CA ALA A 852 17.36 21.50 -17.49
C ALA A 852 17.41 23.00 -17.17
N ALA A 853 18.03 23.77 -18.06
CA ALA A 853 17.64 25.16 -18.29
C ALA A 853 16.29 25.20 -19.03
N ALA A 854 15.45 26.19 -18.73
CA ALA A 854 14.31 26.48 -19.60
C ALA A 854 14.84 27.11 -20.90
N ASP A 855 14.47 26.54 -22.04
CA ASP A 855 14.93 27.00 -23.36
C ASP A 855 14.15 28.25 -23.85
N THR A 856 14.06 29.27 -23.00
CA THR A 856 13.32 30.53 -23.20
C THR A 856 14.20 31.71 -23.63
N GLY A 857 15.47 31.45 -23.93
CA GLY A 857 16.47 32.43 -24.34
C GLY A 857 17.11 33.15 -23.15
N ALA A 858 17.46 34.43 -23.33
CA ALA A 858 18.14 35.23 -22.30
C ALA A 858 17.20 35.75 -21.17
N ILE A 859 15.98 35.21 -21.05
CA ILE A 859 15.00 35.63 -20.05
C ILE A 859 15.34 34.95 -18.71
N ALA A 860 15.65 35.76 -17.69
CA ALA A 860 15.99 35.26 -16.36
C ALA A 860 14.76 35.24 -15.43
N GLU A 861 14.11 34.08 -15.32
CA GLU A 861 13.00 33.83 -14.39
C GLU A 861 13.42 32.93 -13.21
N VAL A 862 12.64 32.96 -12.12
CA VAL A 862 12.88 32.14 -10.93
C VAL A 862 12.31 30.74 -11.15
N GLU A 863 13.18 29.82 -11.54
CA GLU A 863 12.86 28.46 -11.97
C GLU A 863 13.44 27.41 -11.02
N TYR A 864 12.60 26.44 -10.64
CA TYR A 864 12.96 25.31 -9.79
C TYR A 864 13.15 24.04 -10.64
N PRO A 865 14.08 23.13 -10.27
CA PRO A 865 14.79 23.07 -8.97
C PRO A 865 15.96 24.06 -8.83
N TRP A 866 16.60 24.50 -9.92
CA TRP A 866 17.84 25.30 -9.93
C TRP A 866 17.87 26.47 -8.92
N SER A 867 16.82 27.28 -8.85
CA SER A 867 16.76 28.47 -7.99
C SER A 867 16.65 28.17 -6.49
N PHE A 868 16.58 26.90 -6.09
CA PHE A 868 16.64 26.49 -4.69
C PHE A 868 18.08 26.54 -4.13
N ASP A 869 19.03 25.89 -4.81
CA ASP A 869 20.42 25.78 -4.36
C ASP A 869 21.38 25.66 -5.56
N GLN A 870 21.80 26.82 -6.07
CA GLN A 870 22.71 26.94 -7.22
C GLN A 870 24.13 26.42 -6.96
N ARG A 871 24.44 25.90 -5.76
CA ARG A 871 25.74 25.35 -5.39
C ARG A 871 25.75 23.82 -5.29
N ARG A 872 24.59 23.16 -5.30
CA ARG A 872 24.47 21.69 -5.19
C ARG A 872 23.66 21.04 -6.32
N ILE A 873 23.20 21.83 -7.29
CA ILE A 873 22.37 21.39 -8.43
C ILE A 873 23.13 21.62 -9.73
N PHE A 874 23.13 20.63 -10.63
CA PHE A 874 23.68 20.77 -11.98
C PHE A 874 22.62 21.31 -12.94
N ARG A 875 22.67 22.60 -13.30
CA ARG A 875 21.83 23.13 -14.39
C ARG A 875 22.51 22.87 -15.73
N ILE A 876 21.89 22.08 -16.59
CA ILE A 876 22.46 21.65 -17.87
C ILE A 876 21.74 22.34 -19.03
N GLY A 877 22.52 22.74 -20.04
CA GLY A 877 22.00 23.35 -21.26
C GLY A 877 22.35 22.58 -22.53
N ALA A 878 21.58 22.82 -23.60
CA ALA A 878 21.79 22.20 -24.90
C ALA A 878 22.95 22.82 -25.71
N ALA A 879 23.64 21.94 -26.43
CA ALA A 879 24.65 22.26 -27.43
C ALA A 879 24.31 21.67 -28.81
N THR A 880 24.79 22.32 -29.87
CA THR A 880 24.82 21.82 -31.24
C THR A 880 25.95 20.79 -31.43
N ALA A 881 25.93 20.07 -32.57
CA ALA A 881 26.89 18.98 -32.83
C ALA A 881 28.35 19.42 -32.97
N ASP A 882 28.60 20.72 -33.16
CA ASP A 882 29.91 21.38 -33.16
C ASP A 882 30.32 21.94 -31.76
N GLY A 883 29.58 21.59 -30.71
CA GLY A 883 29.89 21.92 -29.31
C GLY A 883 29.44 23.32 -28.86
N ARG A 884 28.74 24.08 -29.71
CA ARG A 884 28.28 25.43 -29.37
C ARG A 884 26.95 25.44 -28.63
N VAL A 885 26.72 26.46 -27.81
CA VAL A 885 25.45 26.72 -27.10
C VAL A 885 24.29 26.81 -28.10
N TRP A 886 23.21 26.07 -27.84
CA TRP A 886 21.97 26.24 -28.58
C TRP A 886 21.25 27.51 -28.10
N GLY A 887 21.01 28.47 -29.00
CA GLY A 887 20.55 29.83 -28.62
C GLY A 887 19.38 29.92 -27.62
N PRO A 888 18.31 29.11 -27.73
CA PRO A 888 17.21 29.07 -26.77
C PRO A 888 17.61 28.72 -25.33
N THR A 889 18.72 28.01 -25.10
CA THR A 889 19.21 27.65 -23.75
C THR A 889 19.66 28.86 -22.90
N GLY A 890 19.83 30.05 -23.50
CA GLY A 890 20.09 31.28 -22.77
C GLY A 890 21.56 31.50 -22.40
N ASN A 891 21.81 32.13 -21.24
CA ASN A 891 23.16 32.58 -20.86
C ASN A 891 24.04 31.41 -20.32
N PRO A 892 25.15 31.06 -20.98
CA PRO A 892 26.04 29.97 -20.56
C PRO A 892 26.66 30.16 -19.17
N GLN A 893 26.77 31.40 -18.70
CA GLN A 893 27.29 31.69 -17.36
C GLN A 893 26.38 31.14 -16.24
N SER A 894 25.09 30.91 -16.54
CA SER A 894 24.07 30.39 -15.61
C SER A 894 23.88 28.87 -15.66
N LEU A 895 24.74 28.15 -16.39
CA LEU A 895 24.68 26.71 -16.62
C LEU A 895 25.91 26.04 -16.02
N SER A 896 25.77 24.94 -15.29
CA SER A 896 26.93 24.18 -14.78
C SER A 896 27.79 23.67 -15.94
N PHE A 897 27.14 23.07 -16.96
CA PHE A 897 27.75 22.57 -18.20
C PHE A 897 26.76 22.66 -19.37
N ILE A 898 27.26 22.50 -20.61
CA ILE A 898 26.42 22.18 -21.78
C ILE A 898 26.84 20.85 -22.43
N LEU A 899 25.85 20.11 -22.92
CA LEU A 899 25.99 18.80 -23.57
C LEU A 899 25.15 18.77 -24.85
N PRO A 900 25.37 17.81 -25.78
CA PRO A 900 24.56 17.70 -26.99
C PRO A 900 23.05 17.71 -26.69
N GLY A 901 22.33 18.65 -27.30
CA GLY A 901 20.89 18.82 -27.07
C GLY A 901 20.12 19.37 -28.27
N HIS A 902 20.78 19.68 -29.39
CA HIS A 902 20.11 20.07 -30.64
C HIS A 902 20.16 18.92 -31.66
N LYS A 903 18.98 18.47 -32.11
CA LYS A 903 18.78 17.41 -33.12
C LYS A 903 19.57 16.13 -32.81
N VAL A 904 19.41 15.63 -31.58
CA VAL A 904 20.10 14.41 -31.13
C VAL A 904 19.36 13.18 -31.66
N VAL A 905 20.07 12.35 -32.43
CA VAL A 905 19.55 11.07 -32.94
C VAL A 905 19.62 9.99 -31.85
N SER A 906 18.64 9.09 -31.82
CA SER A 906 18.72 7.87 -30.99
C SER A 906 19.88 6.97 -31.47
N ARG A 907 20.32 6.03 -30.62
CA ARG A 907 21.54 5.22 -30.84
C ARG A 907 21.43 4.23 -32.01
N ASN A 908 20.23 3.71 -32.29
CA ASN A 908 19.99 2.69 -33.31
C ASN A 908 18.66 2.94 -34.07
N PRO A 909 18.51 4.04 -34.84
CA PRO A 909 17.22 4.49 -35.39
C PRO A 909 16.55 3.51 -36.37
N HIS A 910 17.29 2.52 -36.90
CA HIS A 910 16.79 1.56 -37.89
C HIS A 910 16.61 0.14 -37.33
N ARG A 911 16.59 -0.04 -36.00
CA ARG A 911 16.23 -1.31 -35.35
C ARG A 911 14.75 -1.39 -35.03
N GLU A 912 14.23 -2.61 -34.99
CA GLU A 912 12.93 -2.92 -34.41
C GLU A 912 12.90 -2.49 -32.92
N GLY A 913 11.88 -1.74 -32.51
CA GLY A 913 11.80 -1.16 -31.16
C GLY A 913 12.67 0.10 -30.93
N ALA A 914 13.18 0.75 -31.98
CA ALA A 914 13.81 2.07 -31.87
C ALA A 914 12.77 3.21 -31.77
N LEU A 915 13.17 4.35 -31.21
CA LEU A 915 12.36 5.58 -31.23
C LEU A 915 12.20 6.12 -32.66
N PRO A 916 11.01 6.56 -33.10
CA PRO A 916 10.78 7.16 -34.41
C PRO A 916 11.69 8.35 -34.71
N ASP A 917 12.07 8.54 -35.97
CA ASP A 917 13.02 9.59 -36.38
C ASP A 917 12.44 11.00 -36.47
N ASP A 918 11.11 11.11 -36.57
CA ASP A 918 10.32 12.33 -36.61
C ASP A 918 9.92 12.85 -35.20
N PHE A 919 10.45 12.26 -34.13
CA PHE A 919 10.09 12.63 -32.76
C PHE A 919 10.56 14.06 -32.39
N GLU A 920 9.61 14.99 -32.29
CA GLU A 920 9.87 16.45 -32.12
C GLU A 920 10.71 16.78 -30.88
N GLU A 921 10.57 15.99 -29.80
CA GLU A 921 11.23 16.22 -28.50
C GLU A 921 12.73 15.88 -28.47
N ARG A 922 13.34 15.51 -29.61
CA ARG A 922 14.80 15.29 -29.78
C ARG A 922 15.66 16.58 -29.79
N THR A 923 15.12 17.70 -29.31
CA THR A 923 15.83 18.99 -29.18
C THR A 923 15.42 19.73 -27.92
N GLY A 924 16.37 20.02 -27.04
CA GLY A 924 16.17 20.79 -25.81
C GLY A 924 17.29 20.58 -24.78
N SER A 925 17.34 21.44 -23.78
CA SER A 925 18.17 21.28 -22.58
C SER A 925 17.73 20.05 -21.76
N SER A 926 16.50 19.58 -21.95
CA SER A 926 16.01 18.28 -21.50
C SER A 926 16.92 17.13 -21.94
N VAL A 927 17.15 17.00 -23.25
CA VAL A 927 18.03 15.98 -23.89
C VAL A 927 19.45 16.05 -23.32
N ALA A 928 19.99 17.27 -23.19
CA ALA A 928 21.33 17.49 -22.64
C ALA A 928 21.42 17.10 -21.14
N THR A 929 20.38 17.36 -20.36
CA THR A 929 20.28 16.96 -18.94
C THR A 929 20.29 15.44 -18.79
N ALA A 930 19.51 14.74 -19.62
CA ALA A 930 19.47 13.29 -19.64
C ALA A 930 20.84 12.66 -20.00
N LEU A 931 21.56 13.22 -21.00
CA LEU A 931 22.93 12.82 -21.30
C LEU A 931 23.92 13.15 -20.17
N ALA A 932 23.70 14.23 -19.40
CA ALA A 932 24.56 14.59 -18.27
C ALA A 932 24.40 13.64 -17.09
N ALA A 933 23.15 13.29 -16.75
CA ALA A 933 22.84 12.29 -15.73
C ALA A 933 23.41 10.91 -16.12
N GLY A 934 23.23 10.49 -17.39
CA GLY A 934 23.83 9.26 -17.91
C GLY A 934 25.36 9.26 -17.89
N LEU A 935 26.01 10.39 -18.21
CA LEU A 935 27.47 10.53 -18.12
C LEU A 935 27.96 10.44 -16.66
N ALA A 936 27.31 11.14 -15.73
CA ALA A 936 27.66 11.09 -14.31
C ALA A 936 27.54 9.66 -13.74
N ALA A 937 26.48 8.94 -14.12
CA ALA A 937 26.28 7.56 -13.71
C ALA A 937 27.33 6.60 -14.29
N LEU A 938 27.67 6.75 -15.58
CA LEU A 938 28.74 5.99 -16.23
C LEU A 938 30.11 6.24 -15.59
N ILE A 939 30.38 7.44 -15.07
CA ILE A 939 31.61 7.74 -14.31
C ILE A 939 31.57 6.99 -12.96
N LEU A 940 30.46 7.07 -12.21
CA LEU A 940 30.28 6.30 -10.95
C LEU A 940 30.43 4.79 -11.20
N HIS A 941 29.91 4.28 -12.30
CA HIS A 941 30.04 2.89 -12.73
C HIS A 941 31.51 2.51 -12.99
N CYS A 942 32.26 3.35 -13.72
CA CYS A 942 33.70 3.13 -13.95
C CYS A 942 34.49 3.13 -12.64
N VAL A 943 34.16 4.01 -11.69
CA VAL A 943 34.78 4.07 -10.35
C VAL A 943 34.43 2.82 -9.53
N ASN A 944 33.17 2.37 -9.54
CA ASN A 944 32.73 1.13 -8.88
C ASN A 944 33.46 -0.11 -9.43
N LEU A 945 33.60 -0.23 -10.76
CA LEU A 945 34.43 -1.26 -11.40
C LEU A 945 35.92 -1.17 -11.00
N ALA A 946 36.46 0.04 -10.86
CA ALA A 946 37.82 0.25 -10.38
C ALA A 946 38.01 -0.18 -8.92
N VAL A 947 36.99 -0.03 -8.07
CA VAL A 947 36.97 -0.54 -6.68
C VAL A 947 36.87 -2.07 -6.64
N VAL A 948 36.19 -2.70 -7.59
CA VAL A 948 36.21 -4.18 -7.74
C VAL A 948 37.63 -4.64 -8.11
N HIS A 949 38.21 -4.07 -9.17
CA HIS A 949 39.59 -4.35 -9.59
C HIS A 949 40.59 -4.11 -8.45
N GLY A 950 40.47 -3.02 -7.70
CA GLY A 950 41.37 -2.65 -6.60
C GLY A 950 41.35 -3.62 -5.41
N LYS A 951 40.27 -4.40 -5.22
CA LYS A 951 40.19 -5.44 -4.20
C LYS A 951 40.95 -6.71 -4.58
N GLU A 952 41.03 -7.01 -5.88
CA GLU A 952 41.74 -8.17 -6.42
C GLU A 952 43.21 -7.85 -6.74
N HIS A 953 43.49 -6.61 -7.12
CA HIS A 953 44.83 -6.08 -7.39
C HIS A 953 45.13 -4.82 -6.54
N PRO A 954 45.43 -4.99 -5.24
CA PRO A 954 45.72 -3.87 -4.34
C PRO A 954 46.94 -3.05 -4.76
N SER A 955 46.81 -1.72 -4.70
CA SER A 955 47.87 -0.76 -5.01
C SER A 955 47.66 0.50 -4.16
N THR A 956 48.74 1.23 -3.85
CA THR A 956 48.66 2.58 -3.23
C THR A 956 48.03 3.63 -4.15
N THR A 957 47.75 3.26 -5.42
CA THR A 957 46.99 4.06 -6.40
C THR A 957 45.71 3.36 -6.84
N ALA A 958 45.23 2.33 -6.13
CA ALA A 958 43.93 1.74 -6.40
C ALA A 958 42.81 2.72 -5.99
N VAL A 959 41.73 2.77 -6.78
CA VAL A 959 40.52 3.53 -6.45
C VAL A 959 39.81 2.82 -5.29
N SER A 960 39.43 3.58 -4.27
CA SER A 960 38.86 3.09 -3.01
C SER A 960 37.33 3.25 -2.96
N ALA A 961 36.69 2.62 -1.98
CA ALA A 961 35.27 2.86 -1.70
C ALA A 961 35.01 4.31 -1.25
N GLU A 962 35.97 4.91 -0.55
CA GLU A 962 35.92 6.31 -0.09
C GLU A 962 35.92 7.28 -1.29
N ASP A 963 36.62 6.96 -2.39
CA ASP A 963 36.58 7.75 -3.63
C ASP A 963 35.21 7.70 -4.31
N LEU A 964 34.49 6.57 -4.22
CA LEU A 964 33.14 6.42 -4.74
C LEU A 964 32.12 7.18 -3.89
N GLU A 965 32.21 7.08 -2.56
CA GLU A 965 31.39 7.84 -1.62
C GLU A 965 31.62 9.36 -1.75
N ARG A 966 32.88 9.77 -1.97
CA ARG A 966 33.22 11.17 -2.29
C ARG A 966 32.58 11.62 -3.60
N LEU A 967 32.66 10.82 -4.66
CA LEU A 967 32.14 11.19 -5.97
C LEU A 967 30.60 11.31 -6.04
N ALA A 968 29.87 10.79 -5.05
CA ALA A 968 28.45 11.10 -4.85
C ALA A 968 28.18 12.55 -4.42
N ASN A 969 29.21 13.32 -4.01
CA ASN A 969 29.06 14.74 -3.67
C ASN A 969 29.15 15.63 -4.91
N HIS A 970 28.31 16.67 -4.95
CA HIS A 970 28.24 17.63 -6.06
C HIS A 970 29.61 18.19 -6.46
N ASP A 971 30.42 18.66 -5.50
CA ASP A 971 31.66 19.38 -5.80
C ASP A 971 32.76 18.46 -6.38
N ASP A 972 32.86 17.21 -5.90
CA ASP A 972 33.77 16.23 -6.48
C ASP A 972 33.31 15.82 -7.89
N MET A 973 32.02 15.53 -8.08
CA MET A 973 31.45 15.24 -9.42
C MET A 973 31.61 16.42 -10.39
N TYR A 974 31.41 17.66 -9.93
CA TYR A 974 31.63 18.87 -10.72
C TYR A 974 33.10 18.99 -11.17
N ASN A 975 34.05 18.70 -10.28
CA ASN A 975 35.47 18.70 -10.61
C ASN A 975 35.84 17.59 -11.60
N VAL A 976 35.25 16.39 -11.51
CA VAL A 976 35.46 15.32 -12.50
C VAL A 976 34.88 15.69 -13.87
N LEU A 977 33.63 16.15 -13.93
CA LEU A 977 32.98 16.59 -15.18
C LEU A 977 33.77 17.72 -15.87
N ARG A 978 34.29 18.66 -15.09
CA ARG A 978 35.21 19.71 -15.55
C ARG A 978 36.56 19.15 -16.02
N GLY A 979 37.10 18.16 -15.32
CA GLY A 979 38.40 17.52 -15.58
C GLY A 979 38.45 16.59 -16.79
N ILE A 980 37.30 16.15 -17.30
CA ILE A 980 37.19 15.42 -18.58
C ILE A 980 37.70 16.28 -19.73
N GLY A 981 37.31 17.56 -19.75
CA GLY A 981 37.79 18.54 -20.70
C GLY A 981 36.74 19.61 -20.98
N LEU A 982 37.02 20.85 -20.57
CA LEU A 982 36.30 22.02 -21.05
C LEU A 982 37.04 22.62 -22.25
N ASP A 983 36.29 23.20 -23.18
CA ASP A 983 36.83 24.24 -24.05
C ASP A 983 37.15 25.49 -23.22
N GLU A 984 38.45 25.81 -23.12
CA GLU A 984 38.95 27.04 -22.51
C GLU A 984 38.56 28.30 -23.32
N GLY A 985 38.14 28.12 -24.57
CA GLY A 985 37.73 29.17 -25.50
C GLY A 985 36.50 29.95 -25.05
N GLN A 986 35.34 29.31 -24.81
CA GLN A 986 34.14 30.08 -24.38
C GLN A 986 32.94 29.38 -23.72
N GLN A 987 32.66 28.07 -23.90
CA GLN A 987 31.24 27.62 -23.86
C GLN A 987 30.81 26.57 -22.81
N ARG A 988 31.65 26.15 -21.85
CA ARG A 988 31.31 25.12 -20.82
C ARG A 988 30.88 23.74 -21.38
N PHE A 989 31.26 23.42 -22.61
CA PHE A 989 30.98 22.12 -23.25
C PHE A 989 31.97 21.04 -22.77
N ILE A 990 31.49 19.80 -22.56
CA ILE A 990 32.30 18.67 -22.08
C ILE A 990 32.87 17.85 -23.26
N GLU A 991 34.17 17.98 -23.51
CA GLU A 991 34.91 17.27 -24.57
C GLU A 991 35.31 15.83 -24.18
N VAL A 992 34.32 14.94 -24.06
CA VAL A 992 34.48 13.52 -23.66
C VAL A 992 35.59 12.76 -24.39
N TRP A 993 35.84 13.05 -25.66
CA TRP A 993 36.90 12.42 -26.46
C TRP A 993 38.32 12.65 -25.91
N ARG A 994 38.56 13.62 -25.02
CA ARG A 994 39.88 13.76 -24.37
C ARG A 994 40.18 12.62 -23.39
N ARG A 995 39.15 11.93 -22.86
CA ARG A 995 39.31 10.82 -21.90
C ARG A 995 38.84 9.47 -22.44
N PHE A 996 37.72 9.42 -23.17
CA PHE A 996 37.06 8.14 -23.51
C PHE A 996 37.51 7.51 -24.85
N ASP A 997 38.02 8.30 -25.81
CA ASP A 997 38.46 7.82 -27.16
C ASP A 997 39.63 6.82 -27.11
N ARG A 998 40.40 6.79 -26.01
CA ARG A 998 41.53 5.87 -25.81
C ARG A 998 41.09 4.57 -25.10
N PRO A 999 40.45 4.59 -23.92
CA PRO A 999 39.86 3.40 -23.29
C PRO A 999 38.90 2.64 -24.23
N ALA A 1000 38.10 3.33 -25.04
CA ALA A 1000 37.22 2.67 -26.03
C ALA A 1000 37.98 1.91 -27.13
N LYS A 1001 39.25 2.24 -27.40
CA LYS A 1001 40.12 1.49 -28.32
C LYS A 1001 40.81 0.34 -27.59
N GLU A 1002 41.37 0.60 -26.41
CA GLU A 1002 42.00 -0.44 -25.58
C GLU A 1002 41.00 -1.57 -25.22
N LEU A 1003 39.75 -1.25 -24.90
CA LEU A 1003 38.70 -2.24 -24.60
C LEU A 1003 38.26 -3.05 -25.83
N LYS A 1004 38.50 -2.55 -27.05
CA LYS A 1004 38.13 -3.23 -28.30
C LYS A 1004 39.18 -4.25 -28.76
N GLU A 1005 40.40 -4.15 -28.26
CA GLU A 1005 41.47 -5.07 -28.61
C GLU A 1005 41.22 -6.46 -27.98
N PRO A 1006 41.51 -7.57 -28.67
CA PRO A 1006 41.18 -8.91 -28.21
C PRO A 1006 42.07 -9.33 -27.01
N MET A 1007 41.56 -9.11 -25.81
CA MET A 1007 42.23 -9.43 -24.55
C MET A 1007 42.17 -10.93 -24.20
N SER A 1008 43.23 -11.42 -23.56
CA SER A 1008 43.32 -12.81 -23.08
C SER A 1008 42.67 -13.04 -21.72
N ASP A 1009 42.63 -12.02 -20.87
CA ASP A 1009 41.93 -12.03 -19.58
C ASP A 1009 40.90 -10.90 -19.54
N LYS A 1010 39.73 -11.13 -18.93
CA LYS A 1010 38.75 -10.06 -18.68
C LYS A 1010 39.21 -9.10 -17.58
N MET A 1011 40.17 -9.49 -16.75
CA MET A 1011 40.80 -8.59 -15.78
C MET A 1011 41.62 -7.49 -16.44
N ASP A 1012 42.17 -7.71 -17.64
CA ASP A 1012 42.84 -6.65 -18.42
C ASP A 1012 41.87 -5.51 -18.76
N ALA A 1013 40.60 -5.84 -19.05
CA ALA A 1013 39.54 -4.88 -19.33
C ALA A 1013 39.15 -4.06 -18.10
N LEU A 1014 38.98 -4.70 -16.94
CA LEU A 1014 38.85 -3.98 -15.68
C LEU A 1014 40.08 -3.11 -15.39
N GLY A 1015 41.27 -3.56 -15.77
CA GLY A 1015 42.51 -2.78 -15.67
C GLY A 1015 42.51 -1.52 -16.54
N ILE A 1016 41.85 -1.52 -17.70
CA ILE A 1016 41.63 -0.33 -18.53
C ILE A 1016 40.67 0.64 -17.83
N VAL A 1017 39.52 0.13 -17.35
CA VAL A 1017 38.51 0.95 -16.64
C VAL A 1017 39.08 1.54 -15.34
N ALA A 1018 39.89 0.77 -14.60
CA ALA A 1018 40.54 1.22 -13.37
C ALA A 1018 41.61 2.31 -13.60
N ARG A 1019 42.27 2.32 -14.77
CA ARG A 1019 43.12 3.45 -15.19
C ARG A 1019 42.28 4.69 -15.47
N LEU A 1020 41.20 4.55 -16.26
CA LEU A 1020 40.31 5.67 -16.56
C LEU A 1020 39.70 6.28 -15.28
N ALA A 1021 39.23 5.46 -14.34
CA ALA A 1021 38.68 5.92 -13.07
C ALA A 1021 39.72 6.70 -12.23
N ARG A 1022 40.97 6.20 -12.15
CA ARG A 1022 42.09 6.92 -11.50
C ARG A 1022 42.43 8.23 -12.18
N ASP A 1023 42.36 8.29 -13.51
CA ASP A 1023 42.65 9.50 -14.30
C ASP A 1023 41.52 10.54 -14.22
N LEU A 1024 40.34 10.14 -13.70
CA LEU A 1024 39.15 10.98 -13.48
C LEU A 1024 39.05 11.47 -12.03
N VAL A 1025 39.21 10.59 -11.04
CA VAL A 1025 39.17 10.95 -9.61
C VAL A 1025 40.46 11.72 -9.25
N PRO A 1026 40.37 12.96 -8.72
CA PRO A 1026 41.55 13.70 -8.31
C PRO A 1026 42.18 13.04 -7.07
N SER A 1027 43.46 12.65 -7.18
CA SER A 1027 44.24 12.12 -6.05
C SER A 1027 44.20 13.10 -4.88
N GLY A 1028 43.63 12.68 -3.75
CA GLY A 1028 43.37 13.54 -2.61
C GLY A 1028 44.61 14.27 -2.10
N SER A 1029 44.49 15.58 -1.89
CA SER A 1029 45.49 16.37 -1.18
C SER A 1029 45.52 15.96 0.29
N SER A 1030 46.61 15.33 0.70
CA SER A 1030 46.96 15.02 2.10
C SER A 1030 47.25 16.27 2.92
#